data_AF-A0A7M3T6D1-F1
#
_entry.id   AF-A0A7M3T6D1-F1
#
_cell.length_a   1.000
_cell.length_b   1.000
_cell.length_c   1.000
_cell.angle_alpha   90.00
_cell.angle_beta   90.00
_cell.angle_gamma   90.00
#
_symmetry.space_group_name_H-M   'P 1'
#
loop_
_entity.id
_entity.type
_entity.pdbx_description
1 polymer ?
#
loop_
_entity_poly.entity_id
_entity_poly.type
_entity_poly.pdbx_seq_one_letter_code
_entity_poly.pdbx_strand_id
1 'polypeptide(L)'
;MAKTATPADPQRMSRAAPLLPVAPALIAAAFAAAHAPGAAAETVGAVAAVNSQIDGTPPKADPRSLTLGDKLFLNERIESSPIGSGQFLFLDQSSLTVAPNSNLVLDRYIYDPETRTGEFSMSMSRGVLRFIGGRISKTNDAVVTTPTATIGIRGGIAIITILNDVTRAMLVAGDYVKLTSNSGEEIVISRANGVAEVSVDGVITYLGVADQDLIRATTVALIGRGDAGERVRPQNPDVIQSNLPAANSERKDAPNQGPISTTGESETEFGPDQLFFHRDEEEITTVIADSRPGTPVEPPVEPPVTPPVNPPVTPPVTPPVTPVLLEGVTGGASIGATAFGFQQVFAGSRIGVTADGDRFVIPTAPGFFSFGFSGGESPVGPIAGNGFFDPKDEFTYAVYKTQGGDTGAFLTGKASGPLLNAGADAVTTRSYTISADIMTGDAAFGPSASGLFSSDSFSDLVLVSNTGGAATGGSAKAGAAFLQISGPDLAQVTGFGVYTANVDAAETGTPAFSGAFEGSSYSAGGLVRLVTPISTVEDGAGASAFGPNAKHFALSNSTDIGGEGATPGRAIPDTGATTTFTTYSVASRNAVDNLTTTERMTLPATTLSGYAATTGRDLGTNGNYIGYSSSSAGVSISFSPATNSFTADLGVDSFFDGQDASPQIFDLIVQYGGEDGKSAMIDDRLYAARDATGGQNSANFQTSVGGDPNEFRGALASAEFAGDGGIFPAGVTPKSEYLTWGWWAGEVRAEPDSALAACSNECDPITNDQRLHLGAFVAGDITSEINLPTSGIADYSGFAAISATVDGATVVDGAGFDMSFNFGQRSGSANLTDLLGADVSLVVNPGDGTAFSGGNPQDVIIMGRPSSVSIRGDFFNGPGGDPARAAAGSLNVNSTDNSIIGAGIFAGDRTSFSGGGGGQSITPSPGASNLPLGPGD
;
A
#
# COMPACT_ATOMS: atom_id res chain seq x y z
N MET A 1 63.98 -7.90 -36.51
CA MET A 1 63.21 -6.64 -36.40
C MET A 1 61.95 -7.00 -35.62
N ALA A 2 61.96 -6.95 -34.28
CA ALA A 2 61.85 -5.79 -33.37
C ALA A 2 60.38 -5.37 -33.14
N LYS A 3 59.85 -5.24 -31.92
CA LYS A 3 60.26 -5.63 -30.55
C LYS A 3 59.03 -5.37 -29.63
N THR A 4 58.53 -6.41 -28.96
CA THR A 4 58.15 -6.60 -27.53
C THR A 4 57.52 -5.48 -26.68
N ALA A 5 56.77 -5.74 -25.60
CA ALA A 5 55.99 -6.87 -25.05
C ALA A 5 55.58 -6.46 -23.61
N THR A 6 54.44 -7.01 -23.17
CA THR A 6 53.77 -6.98 -21.85
C THR A 6 54.57 -7.73 -20.75
N PRO A 7 54.25 -7.57 -19.44
CA PRO A 7 55.08 -8.02 -18.32
C PRO A 7 54.61 -9.33 -17.64
N ALA A 8 55.48 -9.92 -16.80
CA ALA A 8 55.14 -10.88 -15.74
C ALA A 8 56.25 -10.97 -14.67
N ASP A 9 55.81 -11.23 -13.42
CA ASP A 9 56.46 -11.67 -12.16
C ASP A 9 57.37 -12.94 -12.33
N PRO A 10 58.04 -13.64 -11.35
CA PRO A 10 58.25 -13.45 -9.89
C PRO A 10 59.66 -13.80 -9.26
N GLN A 11 59.82 -13.48 -7.96
CA GLN A 11 60.41 -14.22 -6.80
C GLN A 11 61.93 -14.60 -6.61
N ARG A 12 62.36 -14.41 -5.33
CA ARG A 12 63.18 -15.26 -4.40
C ARG A 12 64.71 -15.06 -4.12
N MET A 13 64.98 -14.62 -2.86
CA MET A 13 65.98 -15.03 -1.81
C MET A 13 67.46 -15.43 -2.11
N SER A 14 68.44 -14.84 -1.37
CA SER A 14 69.31 -15.51 -0.34
C SER A 14 70.62 -14.75 0.06
N ARG A 15 70.78 -14.55 1.39
CA ARG A 15 71.96 -14.58 2.32
C ARG A 15 73.33 -13.84 2.12
N ALA A 16 73.74 -13.25 3.27
CA ALA A 16 75.04 -13.27 3.98
C ALA A 16 76.03 -12.05 3.90
N ALA A 17 76.44 -11.58 5.09
CA ALA A 17 77.46 -10.56 5.43
C ALA A 17 78.85 -11.21 5.73
N PRO A 18 79.90 -10.60 6.36
CA PRO A 18 80.18 -9.19 6.78
C PRO A 18 81.68 -8.72 6.58
N LEU A 19 82.04 -7.48 7.00
CA LEU A 19 83.25 -7.08 7.81
C LEU A 19 83.66 -5.58 7.64
N LEU A 20 83.84 -4.88 8.78
CA LEU A 20 84.38 -3.50 9.03
C LEU A 20 85.90 -3.57 9.40
N PRO A 21 86.73 -2.49 9.62
CA PRO A 21 86.42 -1.21 10.32
C PRO A 21 87.26 0.10 10.01
N VAL A 22 86.97 1.15 10.80
CA VAL A 22 87.83 2.27 11.35
C VAL A 22 87.57 3.74 10.86
N ALA A 23 87.31 4.62 11.84
CA ALA A 23 87.05 6.09 11.83
C ALA A 23 88.32 6.91 12.22
N PRO A 24 88.34 8.25 12.53
CA PRO A 24 87.26 9.26 12.67
C PRO A 24 87.56 10.72 12.16
N ALA A 25 86.53 11.59 12.06
CA ALA A 25 86.50 13.00 12.56
C ALA A 25 85.32 13.87 12.02
N LEU A 26 84.80 14.74 12.92
CA LEU A 26 83.98 15.97 12.77
C LEU A 26 82.42 15.95 12.59
N ILE A 27 81.76 16.27 13.71
CA ILE A 27 80.67 17.26 13.97
C ILE A 27 79.34 17.19 13.19
N ALA A 28 78.26 16.99 13.98
CA ALA A 28 76.86 17.39 13.79
C ALA A 28 76.01 16.69 12.70
N ALA A 29 75.40 15.55 13.05
CA ALA A 29 74.11 15.11 12.53
C ALA A 29 73.54 13.93 13.35
N ALA A 30 72.21 13.90 13.50
CA ALA A 30 71.36 12.74 13.78
C ALA A 30 71.28 12.20 15.23
N PHE A 31 70.32 12.73 15.99
CA PHE A 31 69.27 11.89 16.59
C PHE A 31 67.92 12.58 16.37
N ALA A 32 67.40 12.48 15.15
CA ALA A 32 66.01 12.77 14.84
C ALA A 32 65.51 11.59 14.01
N ALA A 33 64.96 10.59 14.71
CA ALA A 33 64.06 9.65 14.09
C ALA A 33 62.90 10.48 13.52
N ALA A 34 62.89 10.64 12.20
CA ALA A 34 61.80 11.27 11.47
C ALA A 34 60.53 10.43 11.70
N HIS A 35 59.75 10.84 12.69
CA HIS A 35 58.33 10.55 12.74
C HIS A 35 57.74 11.28 11.53
N ALA A 36 57.35 10.52 10.51
CA ALA A 36 56.40 11.05 9.54
C ALA A 36 55.16 11.47 10.35
N PRO A 37 54.69 12.72 10.27
CA PRO A 37 53.41 13.07 10.88
C PRO A 37 52.36 12.20 10.21
N GLY A 38 51.77 11.27 10.97
CA GLY A 38 50.53 10.62 10.55
C GLY A 38 49.53 11.72 10.22
N ALA A 39 48.94 11.66 9.03
CA ALA A 39 47.84 12.54 8.68
C ALA A 39 46.82 12.50 9.82
N ALA A 40 46.66 13.61 10.52
CA ALA A 40 45.68 13.71 11.60
C ALA A 40 44.31 13.44 10.97
N ALA A 41 43.58 12.46 11.50
CA ALA A 41 42.23 12.18 11.04
C ALA A 41 41.39 13.47 11.19
N GLU A 42 40.65 13.82 10.14
CA GLU A 42 39.86 15.03 10.09
C GLU A 42 38.73 14.95 11.11
N THR A 43 38.62 15.97 11.97
CA THR A 43 37.56 16.04 12.99
C THR A 43 36.26 16.49 12.33
N VAL A 44 35.22 15.65 12.44
CA VAL A 44 33.92 15.88 11.78
C VAL A 44 32.83 16.30 12.77
N GLY A 45 33.05 16.08 14.06
CA GLY A 45 32.09 16.42 15.11
C GLY A 45 32.61 16.10 16.51
N ALA A 46 31.70 16.09 17.48
CA ALA A 46 31.98 15.75 18.86
C ALA A 46 30.83 14.96 19.50
N VAL A 47 31.16 14.21 20.54
CA VAL A 47 30.20 13.52 21.40
C VAL A 47 29.46 14.55 22.27
N ALA A 48 28.15 14.67 22.06
CA ALA A 48 27.28 15.61 22.76
C ALA A 48 26.61 15.01 24.00
N ALA A 49 26.36 13.70 23.99
CA ALA A 49 25.93 12.92 25.15
C ALA A 49 26.32 11.45 24.93
N VAL A 50 26.67 10.74 26.01
CA VAL A 50 26.87 9.28 26.00
C VAL A 50 26.28 8.73 27.29
N ASN A 51 25.43 7.71 27.14
CA ASN A 51 24.94 6.86 28.21
C ASN A 51 25.58 5.49 28.06
N SER A 52 26.66 5.25 28.81
CA SER A 52 27.36 3.97 29.02
C SER A 52 27.82 3.20 27.77
N GLN A 53 29.09 2.75 27.74
CA GLN A 53 29.58 1.71 26.81
C GLN A 53 29.25 1.94 25.32
N ILE A 54 29.73 3.06 24.78
CA ILE A 54 29.89 3.28 23.34
C ILE A 54 31.38 3.32 23.03
N ASP A 55 31.78 2.55 22.01
CA ASP A 55 33.15 2.50 21.51
C ASP A 55 33.24 3.17 20.14
N GLY A 56 34.29 3.95 19.94
CA GLY A 56 34.68 4.55 18.67
C GLY A 56 36.00 3.94 18.20
N THR A 57 36.09 3.56 16.94
CA THR A 57 37.33 3.05 16.32
C THR A 57 37.73 3.98 15.17
N PRO A 58 38.60 4.98 15.41
CA PRO A 58 39.08 5.88 14.36
C PRO A 58 39.90 5.13 13.30
N PRO A 59 40.03 5.68 12.08
CA PRO A 59 40.84 5.04 11.04
C PRO A 59 42.30 4.91 11.50
N LYS A 60 42.82 3.68 11.49
CA LYS A 60 44.21 3.33 11.88
C LYS A 60 44.53 3.59 13.36
N ALA A 61 43.52 3.65 14.22
CA ALA A 61 43.68 3.69 15.67
C ALA A 61 42.97 2.49 16.30
N ASP A 62 43.38 2.13 17.52
CA ASP A 62 42.70 1.09 18.30
C ASP A 62 41.33 1.59 18.80
N PRO A 63 40.36 0.69 19.03
CA PRO A 63 39.08 1.03 19.63
C PRO A 63 39.24 1.75 20.97
N ARG A 64 38.40 2.75 21.22
CA ARG A 64 38.36 3.51 22.47
C ARG A 64 36.92 3.73 22.92
N SER A 65 36.71 3.78 24.24
CA SER A 65 35.42 4.23 24.77
C SER A 65 35.24 5.72 24.49
N LEU A 66 34.07 6.10 23.95
CA LEU A 66 33.69 7.48 23.73
C LEU A 66 33.12 8.09 25.01
N THR A 67 33.62 9.27 25.36
CA THR A 67 33.15 10.07 26.49
C THR A 67 32.69 11.44 26.03
N LEU A 68 31.95 12.14 26.89
CA LEU A 68 31.42 13.48 26.57
C LEU A 68 32.53 14.44 26.13
N GLY A 69 32.34 15.10 24.98
CA GLY A 69 33.28 16.07 24.42
C GLY A 69 34.41 15.45 23.59
N ASP A 70 34.49 14.13 23.48
CA ASP A 70 35.43 13.49 22.57
C ASP A 70 35.16 13.89 21.12
N LYS A 71 36.25 14.07 20.37
CA LYS A 71 36.19 14.35 18.93
C LYS A 71 35.77 13.10 18.17
N LEU A 72 35.01 13.30 17.09
CA LEU A 72 34.71 12.29 16.10
C LEU A 72 35.55 12.52 14.85
N PHE A 73 35.97 11.43 14.23
CA PHE A 73 36.83 11.42 13.06
C PHE A 73 36.12 10.82 11.84
N LEU A 74 36.52 11.27 10.66
CA LEU A 74 36.10 10.66 9.40
C LEU A 74 36.51 9.17 9.35
N ASN A 75 35.66 8.30 8.82
CA ASN A 75 35.79 6.84 8.81
C ASN A 75 35.89 6.20 10.21
N GLU A 76 35.43 6.89 11.26
CA GLU A 76 35.32 6.29 12.60
C GLU A 76 34.09 5.38 12.65
N ARG A 77 34.30 4.14 13.10
CA ARG A 77 33.24 3.18 13.40
C ARG A 77 32.75 3.40 14.83
N ILE A 78 31.44 3.55 15.00
CA ILE A 78 30.79 3.75 16.29
C ILE A 78 29.93 2.52 16.59
N GLU A 79 30.19 1.89 17.74
CA GLU A 79 29.47 0.71 18.21
C GLU A 79 28.89 0.95 19.60
N SER A 80 27.58 0.70 19.74
CA SER A 80 26.90 0.75 21.03
C SER A 80 26.62 -0.66 21.56
N SER A 81 26.83 -0.82 22.87
CA SER A 81 26.50 -2.04 23.61
C SER A 81 24.98 -2.24 23.75
N PRO A 82 24.50 -3.35 24.35
CA PRO A 82 23.07 -3.58 24.61
C PRO A 82 22.41 -2.57 25.56
N ILE A 83 23.19 -1.76 26.27
CA ILE A 83 22.69 -0.70 27.15
C ILE A 83 23.13 0.70 26.70
N GLY A 84 23.99 0.79 25.69
CA GLY A 84 24.66 2.04 25.34
C GLY A 84 23.86 2.90 24.38
N SER A 85 23.68 4.18 24.69
CA SER A 85 23.10 5.16 23.77
C SER A 85 23.93 6.43 23.74
N GLY A 86 23.89 7.16 22.62
CA GLY A 86 24.76 8.31 22.42
C GLY A 86 24.18 9.32 21.46
N GLN A 87 24.54 10.58 21.68
CA GLN A 87 24.24 11.69 20.79
C GLN A 87 25.53 12.35 20.33
N PHE A 88 25.59 12.63 19.04
CA PHE A 88 26.74 13.22 18.37
C PHE A 88 26.30 14.49 17.64
N LEU A 89 27.15 15.51 17.69
CA LEU A 89 26.92 16.80 17.06
C LEU A 89 28.02 17.08 16.05
N PHE A 90 27.63 17.41 14.82
CA PHE A 90 28.55 17.69 13.72
C PHE A 90 28.71 19.20 13.48
N LEU A 91 29.73 19.57 12.71
CA LEU A 91 30.08 20.97 12.45
C LEU A 91 29.01 21.74 11.66
N ASP A 92 28.16 21.05 10.89
CA ASP A 92 27.05 21.61 10.13
C ASP A 92 25.77 21.77 10.98
N GLN A 93 25.87 21.50 12.29
CA GLN A 93 24.78 21.51 13.27
C GLN A 93 23.78 20.37 13.10
N SER A 94 24.08 19.35 12.29
CA SER A 94 23.32 18.09 12.33
C SER A 94 23.62 17.34 13.62
N SER A 95 22.66 16.53 14.06
CA SER A 95 22.86 15.64 15.20
C SER A 95 22.37 14.22 14.93
N LEU A 96 23.07 13.27 15.54
CA LEU A 96 22.86 11.84 15.38
C LEU A 96 22.63 11.26 16.77
N THR A 97 21.49 10.61 16.99
CA THR A 97 21.22 9.85 18.20
C THR A 97 21.21 8.36 17.86
N VAL A 98 22.03 7.59 18.56
CA VAL A 98 22.26 6.17 18.33
C VAL A 98 21.72 5.39 19.52
N ALA A 99 20.85 4.43 19.22
CA ALA A 99 20.25 3.54 20.20
C ALA A 99 21.22 2.42 20.63
N PRO A 100 20.88 1.65 21.68
CA PRO A 100 21.58 0.40 22.00
C PRO A 100 21.64 -0.58 20.83
N ASN A 101 22.66 -1.43 20.83
CA ASN A 101 22.89 -2.46 19.80
C ASN A 101 23.07 -1.92 18.37
N SER A 102 23.65 -0.74 18.21
CA SER A 102 23.86 -0.09 16.92
C SER A 102 25.32 -0.18 16.46
N ASN A 103 25.51 -0.24 15.14
CA ASN A 103 26.84 -0.22 14.52
C ASN A 103 26.79 0.59 13.22
N LEU A 104 27.55 1.69 13.20
CA LEU A 104 27.61 2.63 12.08
C LEU A 104 29.03 3.13 11.82
N VAL A 105 29.26 3.64 10.60
CA VAL A 105 30.53 4.23 10.17
C VAL A 105 30.27 5.59 9.52
N LEU A 106 31.07 6.58 9.91
CA LEU A 106 31.02 7.94 9.35
C LEU A 106 31.84 8.00 8.05
N ASP A 107 31.25 7.58 6.93
CA ASP A 107 31.97 7.39 5.67
C ASP A 107 32.49 8.69 5.03
N ARG A 108 31.65 9.73 5.00
CA ARG A 108 31.98 11.00 4.32
C ARG A 108 31.37 12.19 5.04
N TYR A 109 32.21 13.19 5.26
CA TYR A 109 31.78 14.45 5.83
C TYR A 109 32.62 15.58 5.24
N ILE A 110 32.00 16.43 4.43
CA ILE A 110 32.59 17.66 3.89
C ILE A 110 31.63 18.79 4.22
N TYR A 111 32.13 19.85 4.84
CA TYR A 111 31.31 21.01 5.15
C TYR A 111 32.12 22.29 4.99
N ASP A 112 31.64 23.18 4.12
CA ASP A 112 32.16 24.53 3.98
C ASP A 112 31.23 25.51 4.73
N PRO A 113 31.69 26.12 5.84
CA PRO A 113 30.87 27.06 6.61
C PRO A 113 30.60 28.38 5.89
N GLU A 114 31.42 28.76 4.90
CA GLU A 114 31.22 30.00 4.12
C GLU A 114 30.09 29.83 3.11
N THR A 115 30.13 28.75 2.32
CA THR A 115 29.10 28.47 1.31
C THR A 115 27.88 27.74 1.90
N ARG A 116 28.00 27.19 3.11
CA ARG A 116 27.00 26.32 3.78
C ARG A 116 26.65 25.07 2.97
N THR A 117 27.53 24.66 2.07
CA THR A 117 27.38 23.46 1.25
C THR A 117 28.27 22.35 1.77
N GLY A 118 27.95 21.11 1.41
CA GLY A 118 28.68 19.96 1.89
C GLY A 118 28.08 18.63 1.45
N GLU A 119 28.66 17.57 1.98
CA GLU A 119 28.24 16.19 1.75
C GLU A 119 28.33 15.45 3.08
N PHE A 120 27.27 14.73 3.42
CA PHE A 120 27.18 13.89 4.62
C PHE A 120 26.76 12.50 4.17
N SER A 121 27.60 11.49 4.39
CA SER A 121 27.23 10.10 4.20
C SER A 121 27.74 9.22 5.34
N MET A 122 26.93 8.23 5.68
CA MET A 122 27.28 7.20 6.65
C MET A 122 26.70 5.85 6.25
N SER A 123 27.24 4.79 6.83
CA SER A 123 26.75 3.44 6.68
C SER A 123 26.34 2.89 8.03
N MET A 124 25.26 2.12 8.06
CA MET A 124 24.71 1.52 9.26
C MET A 124 24.36 0.07 8.98
N SER A 125 24.83 -0.84 9.83
CA SER A 125 24.65 -2.29 9.62
C SER A 125 23.56 -2.91 10.48
N ARG A 126 23.25 -2.31 11.63
CA ARG A 126 22.20 -2.74 12.56
C ARG A 126 21.88 -1.63 13.57
N GLY A 127 20.71 -1.68 14.17
CA GLY A 127 20.29 -0.85 15.31
C GLY A 127 19.26 0.21 14.94
N VAL A 128 19.11 1.22 15.80
CA VAL A 128 18.18 2.35 15.59
C VAL A 128 18.95 3.66 15.64
N LEU A 129 18.64 4.52 14.68
CA LEU A 129 19.28 5.80 14.47
C LEU A 129 18.23 6.88 14.31
N ARG A 130 18.38 7.99 15.03
CA ARG A 130 17.68 9.24 14.72
C ARG A 130 18.67 10.25 14.17
N PHE A 131 18.38 10.73 12.98
CA PHE A 131 19.12 11.81 12.33
C PHE A 131 18.30 13.09 12.41
N ILE A 132 18.92 14.19 12.82
CA ILE A 132 18.36 15.54 12.77
C ILE A 132 19.23 16.34 11.83
N GLY A 133 18.65 16.75 10.70
CA GLY A 133 19.31 17.48 9.64
C GLY A 133 19.93 18.81 10.09
N GLY A 134 21.14 19.06 9.61
CA GLY A 134 21.89 20.29 9.79
C GLY A 134 21.77 21.24 8.60
N ARG A 135 22.83 22.00 8.33
CA ARG A 135 22.88 22.92 7.18
C ARG A 135 23.06 22.19 5.86
N ILE A 136 23.77 21.06 5.84
CA ILE A 136 23.98 20.26 4.63
C ILE A 136 22.63 19.73 4.13
N SER A 137 21.86 19.08 5.01
CA SER A 137 20.58 18.44 4.67
C SER A 137 19.52 19.39 4.10
N LYS A 138 19.69 20.71 4.25
CA LYS A 138 18.80 21.72 3.65
C LYS A 138 19.08 21.97 2.16
N THR A 139 20.29 21.65 1.70
CA THR A 139 20.74 21.93 0.33
C THR A 139 21.14 20.67 -0.44
N ASN A 140 21.65 19.64 0.24
CA ASN A 140 21.98 18.31 -0.29
C ASN A 140 21.41 17.23 0.63
N ASP A 141 21.16 16.02 0.12
CA ASP A 141 20.67 14.93 0.96
C ASP A 141 21.77 14.44 1.91
N ALA A 142 21.41 14.16 3.16
CA ALA A 142 22.25 13.35 4.03
C ALA A 142 21.98 11.88 3.71
N VAL A 143 23.03 11.11 3.39
CA VAL A 143 22.90 9.74 2.87
C VAL A 143 23.22 8.72 3.95
N VAL A 144 22.33 7.74 4.14
CA VAL A 144 22.52 6.61 5.04
C VAL A 144 22.45 5.32 4.23
N THR A 145 23.55 4.58 4.19
CA THR A 145 23.62 3.30 3.47
C THR A 145 23.39 2.16 4.45
N THR A 146 22.51 1.23 4.09
CA THR A 146 22.15 0.04 4.88
C THR A 146 22.38 -1.23 4.05
N PRO A 147 22.30 -2.44 4.63
CA PRO A 147 22.47 -3.67 3.87
C PRO A 147 21.50 -3.83 2.70
N THR A 148 20.27 -3.32 2.80
CA THR A 148 19.19 -3.50 1.82
C THR A 148 18.81 -2.25 1.04
N ALA A 149 19.18 -1.06 1.52
CA ALA A 149 18.78 0.22 0.91
C ALA A 149 19.75 1.38 1.16
N THR A 150 19.69 2.37 0.28
CA THR A 150 20.28 3.71 0.46
C THR A 150 19.17 4.70 0.80
N ILE A 151 19.38 5.50 1.84
CA ILE A 151 18.38 6.44 2.37
C ILE A 151 18.91 7.86 2.23
N GLY A 152 18.23 8.71 1.46
CA GLY A 152 18.50 10.14 1.37
C GLY A 152 17.56 10.94 2.26
N ILE A 153 18.09 11.78 3.15
CA ILE A 153 17.30 12.59 4.10
C ILE A 153 17.43 14.06 3.76
N ARG A 154 16.29 14.72 3.53
CA ARG A 154 16.21 16.14 3.17
C ARG A 154 15.51 16.97 4.26
N GLY A 155 16.19 18.00 4.73
CA GLY A 155 15.59 19.12 5.47
C GLY A 155 15.09 18.85 6.89
N GLY A 156 15.11 17.61 7.40
CA GLY A 156 14.53 17.35 8.71
C GLY A 156 15.01 16.13 9.48
N ILE A 157 14.08 15.51 10.20
CA ILE A 157 14.28 14.46 11.20
C ILE A 157 13.83 13.13 10.60
N ALA A 158 14.75 12.17 10.54
CA ALA A 158 14.44 10.82 10.13
C ALA A 158 14.81 9.83 11.24
N ILE A 159 14.05 8.75 11.33
CA ILE A 159 14.41 7.60 12.17
C ILE A 159 14.59 6.39 11.26
N ILE A 160 15.72 5.70 11.44
CA ILE A 160 16.15 4.56 10.64
C ILE A 160 16.33 3.38 11.58
N THR A 161 15.69 2.27 11.25
CA THR A 161 15.76 1.03 12.03
C THR A 161 16.24 -0.08 11.12
N ILE A 162 17.26 -0.81 11.55
CA ILE A 162 17.79 -1.98 10.86
C ILE A 162 17.72 -3.17 11.81
N LEU A 163 16.83 -4.10 11.51
CA LEU A 163 16.61 -5.32 12.29
C LEU A 163 16.40 -6.51 11.35
N ASN A 164 17.11 -7.61 11.60
CA ASN A 164 17.06 -8.81 10.75
C ASN A 164 17.25 -8.49 9.26
N ASP A 165 18.21 -7.60 8.97
CA ASP A 165 18.53 -7.08 7.63
C ASP A 165 17.40 -6.33 6.90
N VAL A 166 16.25 -6.12 7.54
CA VAL A 166 15.18 -5.23 7.05
C VAL A 166 15.51 -3.80 7.43
N THR A 167 15.47 -2.90 6.45
CA THR A 167 15.67 -1.47 6.66
C THR A 167 14.33 -0.76 6.66
N ARG A 168 13.99 -0.10 7.75
CA ARG A 168 12.81 0.76 7.87
C ARG A 168 13.24 2.20 8.05
N ALA A 169 12.60 3.12 7.32
CA ALA A 169 12.83 4.54 7.48
C ALA A 169 11.51 5.29 7.70
N MET A 170 11.53 6.22 8.63
CA MET A 170 10.42 7.10 8.98
C MET A 170 10.85 8.55 8.82
N LEU A 171 10.07 9.35 8.09
CA LEU A 171 10.20 10.81 8.10
C LEU A 171 9.42 11.35 9.30
N VAL A 172 10.07 11.85 10.34
CA VAL A 172 9.37 12.47 11.48
C VAL A 172 8.96 13.90 11.12
N ALA A 173 9.84 14.65 10.47
CA ALA A 173 9.61 16.00 9.97
C ALA A 173 10.64 16.33 8.89
N GLY A 174 10.37 17.25 7.97
CA GLY A 174 11.32 17.65 6.92
C GLY A 174 10.71 17.63 5.54
N ASP A 175 11.56 17.74 4.51
CA ASP A 175 11.12 17.77 3.12
C ASP A 175 10.84 16.35 2.63
N TYR A 176 11.77 15.40 2.81
CA TYR A 176 11.55 14.00 2.49
C TYR A 176 12.60 13.04 3.08
N VAL A 177 12.25 11.76 3.11
CA VAL A 177 13.14 10.60 3.15
C VAL A 177 12.95 9.80 1.87
N LYS A 178 14.02 9.62 1.10
CA LYS A 178 14.03 8.81 -0.12
C LYS A 178 14.72 7.48 0.17
N LEU A 179 14.07 6.36 -0.10
CA LEU A 179 14.65 5.02 0.02
C LEU A 179 14.86 4.46 -1.38
N THR A 180 16.10 4.08 -1.68
CA THR A 180 16.47 3.37 -2.91
C THR A 180 16.94 1.98 -2.52
N SER A 181 16.20 0.95 -2.93
CA SER A 181 16.55 -0.45 -2.71
C SER A 181 17.78 -0.86 -3.54
N ASN A 182 18.48 -1.90 -3.11
CA ASN A 182 19.56 -2.52 -3.88
C ASN A 182 19.10 -3.08 -5.24
N SER A 183 17.80 -3.36 -5.40
CA SER A 183 17.19 -3.77 -6.67
C SER A 183 17.03 -2.61 -7.67
N GLY A 184 17.18 -1.36 -7.22
CA GLY A 184 16.94 -0.14 -7.99
C GLY A 184 15.53 0.43 -7.84
N GLU A 185 14.64 -0.21 -7.07
CA GLU A 185 13.34 0.35 -6.71
C GLU A 185 13.51 1.59 -5.80
N GLU A 186 12.63 2.58 -5.93
CA GLU A 186 12.70 3.82 -5.15
C GLU A 186 11.32 4.24 -4.62
N ILE A 187 11.30 4.76 -3.39
CA ILE A 187 10.15 5.49 -2.83
C ILE A 187 10.63 6.78 -2.16
N VAL A 188 9.83 7.84 -2.28
CA VAL A 188 10.02 9.10 -1.56
C VAL A 188 8.87 9.26 -0.56
N ILE A 189 9.21 9.51 0.69
CA ILE A 189 8.30 9.82 1.78
C ILE A 189 8.50 11.29 2.12
N SER A 190 7.55 12.16 1.85
CA SER A 190 7.50 13.56 2.33
C SER A 190 6.41 13.82 3.37
N ARG A 191 5.48 12.87 3.57
CA ARG A 191 4.46 12.95 4.61
C ARG A 191 5.09 12.79 5.98
N ALA A 192 4.83 13.74 6.87
CA ALA A 192 5.27 13.65 8.25
C ALA A 192 4.74 12.36 8.90
N ASN A 193 5.61 11.71 9.66
CA ASN A 193 5.50 10.36 10.19
C ASN A 193 5.35 9.24 9.16
N GLY A 194 5.45 9.48 7.85
CA GLY A 194 5.39 8.43 6.84
C GLY A 194 6.51 7.39 7.02
N VAL A 195 6.18 6.12 6.79
CA VAL A 195 7.07 4.96 6.99
C VAL A 195 7.10 4.08 5.76
N ALA A 196 8.29 3.64 5.37
CA ALA A 196 8.46 2.53 4.44
C ALA A 196 9.53 1.57 4.96
N GLU A 197 9.45 0.34 4.51
CA GLU A 197 10.47 -0.68 4.75
C GLU A 197 10.98 -1.30 3.45
N VAL A 198 12.22 -1.78 3.50
CA VAL A 198 12.89 -2.50 2.43
C VAL A 198 13.28 -3.87 2.98
N SER A 199 12.71 -4.91 2.39
CA SER A 199 12.98 -6.30 2.76
C SER A 199 14.37 -6.75 2.29
N VAL A 200 14.80 -7.92 2.77
CA VAL A 200 16.07 -8.55 2.37
C VAL A 200 16.14 -8.82 0.86
N ASP A 201 15.00 -9.08 0.24
CA ASP A 201 14.89 -9.32 -1.21
C ASP A 201 14.85 -8.02 -2.04
N GLY A 202 14.90 -6.86 -1.37
CA GLY A 202 14.91 -5.54 -2.01
C GLY A 202 13.54 -5.06 -2.48
N VAL A 203 12.45 -5.65 -1.99
CA VAL A 203 11.08 -5.14 -2.19
C VAL A 203 10.81 -3.99 -1.23
N ILE A 204 10.33 -2.87 -1.74
CA ILE A 204 9.87 -1.72 -0.93
C ILE A 204 8.40 -1.89 -0.57
N THR A 205 8.05 -1.65 0.70
CA THR A 205 6.65 -1.60 1.17
C THR A 205 6.41 -0.30 1.92
N TYR A 206 5.46 0.51 1.44
CA TYR A 206 4.99 1.68 2.19
C TYR A 206 4.03 1.23 3.28
N LEU A 207 4.32 1.60 4.53
CA LEU A 207 3.56 1.18 5.70
C LEU A 207 2.55 2.24 6.18
N GLY A 208 2.39 3.34 5.43
CA GLY A 208 1.51 4.44 5.83
C GLY A 208 2.20 5.44 6.76
N VAL A 209 1.42 6.05 7.64
CA VAL A 209 1.89 7.02 8.63
C VAL A 209 2.05 6.34 9.99
N ALA A 210 3.22 6.52 10.62
CA ALA A 210 3.54 5.99 11.93
C ALA A 210 2.55 6.49 12.98
N ASP A 211 2.03 5.54 13.72
CA ASP A 211 1.21 5.76 14.90
C ASP A 211 2.02 6.24 16.11
N GLN A 212 1.31 6.54 17.20
CA GLN A 212 1.97 7.04 18.40
C GLN A 212 2.84 5.99 19.08
N ASP A 213 2.50 4.70 19.08
CA ASP A 213 3.36 3.74 19.78
C ASP A 213 4.57 3.32 18.95
N LEU A 214 4.51 3.30 17.62
CA LEU A 214 5.71 3.15 16.79
C LEU A 214 6.62 4.36 16.98
N ILE A 215 6.08 5.58 16.98
CA ILE A 215 6.86 6.77 17.31
C ILE A 215 7.44 6.66 18.73
N ARG A 216 6.65 6.23 19.71
CA ARG A 216 7.05 6.09 21.11
C ARG A 216 8.08 4.99 21.31
N ALA A 217 7.86 3.78 20.81
CA ALA A 217 8.75 2.63 20.88
C ALA A 217 10.09 2.94 20.21
N THR A 218 10.05 3.57 19.03
CA THR A 218 11.28 3.97 18.36
C THR A 218 11.99 5.11 19.11
N THR A 219 11.23 6.04 19.71
CA THR A 219 11.78 7.09 20.60
C THR A 219 12.36 6.53 21.90
N VAL A 220 11.73 5.52 22.51
CA VAL A 220 12.20 4.84 23.73
C VAL A 220 13.46 4.04 23.42
N ALA A 221 13.52 3.37 22.27
CA ALA A 221 14.73 2.70 21.80
C ALA A 221 15.92 3.67 21.71
N LEU A 222 15.68 4.95 21.39
CA LEU A 222 16.70 5.99 21.34
C LEU A 222 17.17 6.51 22.71
N ILE A 223 16.37 6.38 23.78
CA ILE A 223 16.64 6.99 25.11
C ILE A 223 17.67 6.18 25.93
N GLY A 224 17.78 4.86 25.71
CA GLY A 224 18.66 3.97 26.49
C GLY A 224 18.21 3.79 27.94
N ARG A 225 18.77 2.80 28.65
CA ARG A 225 18.46 2.60 30.10
C ARG A 225 19.05 3.78 30.87
N GLY A 226 18.24 4.48 31.66
CA GLY A 226 18.51 5.77 32.32
C GLY A 226 19.63 5.81 33.37
N ASP A 227 20.76 5.13 33.17
CA ASP A 227 21.97 5.25 33.98
C ASP A 227 22.86 6.42 33.49
N ALA A 228 22.24 7.53 33.09
CA ALA A 228 22.92 8.71 32.59
C ALA A 228 23.62 9.48 33.73
N GLY A 229 24.93 9.30 33.84
CA GLY A 229 25.80 10.03 34.76
C GLY A 229 27.22 9.48 34.74
N GLU A 230 28.16 10.22 34.17
CA GLU A 230 29.57 9.84 34.17
C GLU A 230 30.08 9.73 35.61
N ARG A 231 30.41 8.51 36.05
CA ARG A 231 30.91 8.22 37.40
C ARG A 231 32.40 8.48 37.52
N VAL A 232 33.11 8.59 36.40
CA VAL A 232 34.57 8.78 36.37
C VAL A 232 34.87 10.26 36.11
N ARG A 233 35.52 10.89 37.09
CA ARG A 233 35.92 12.30 37.00
C ARG A 233 36.76 12.54 35.73
N PRO A 234 36.41 13.53 34.88
CA PRO A 234 37.26 13.91 33.75
C PRO A 234 38.68 14.20 34.23
N GLN A 235 39.68 13.55 33.62
CA GLN A 235 41.10 13.70 33.96
C GLN A 235 41.74 14.93 33.29
N ASN A 236 40.96 15.71 32.55
CA ASN A 236 41.43 16.90 31.84
C ASN A 236 41.86 17.99 32.87
N PRO A 237 43.12 18.47 32.83
CA PRO A 237 43.61 19.52 33.73
C PRO A 237 42.75 20.78 33.76
N ASP A 238 42.16 21.16 32.63
CA ASP A 238 41.34 22.37 32.51
C ASP A 238 40.00 22.22 33.25
N VAL A 239 39.43 21.00 33.28
CA VAL A 239 38.19 20.67 34.00
C VAL A 239 38.45 20.60 35.51
N ILE A 240 39.63 20.09 35.91
CA ILE A 240 40.05 20.02 37.32
C ILE A 240 40.32 21.41 37.90
N GLN A 241 40.75 22.38 37.08
CA GLN A 241 40.99 23.77 37.49
C GLN A 241 39.76 24.67 37.37
N SER A 242 38.74 24.26 36.62
CA SER A 242 37.48 24.99 36.57
C SER A 242 36.75 24.84 37.92
N ASN A 243 36.44 25.95 38.58
CA ASN A 243 35.63 25.96 39.82
C ASN A 243 34.14 25.60 39.55
N LEU A 244 33.88 24.75 38.55
CA LEU A 244 32.55 24.25 38.24
C LEU A 244 32.17 23.15 39.24
N PRO A 245 30.96 23.18 39.81
CA PRO A 245 30.48 22.12 40.70
C PRO A 245 30.53 20.74 40.01
N ALA A 246 30.89 19.70 40.77
CA ALA A 246 31.09 18.34 40.27
C ALA A 246 29.79 17.62 39.84
N ALA A 247 28.62 18.20 40.13
CA ALA A 247 27.31 17.70 39.73
C ALA A 247 26.40 18.90 39.42
N ASN A 248 25.64 18.86 38.32
CA ASN A 248 24.66 19.92 38.05
C ASN A 248 23.48 19.87 39.03
N SER A 249 23.27 18.71 39.67
CA SER A 249 22.20 18.45 40.63
C SER A 249 22.70 17.47 41.68
N GLU A 250 22.98 17.94 42.90
CA GLU A 250 23.39 17.12 44.05
C GLU A 250 22.26 16.22 44.60
N ARG A 251 21.26 15.88 43.78
CA ARG A 251 20.09 15.12 44.21
C ARG A 251 20.35 13.63 43.98
N LYS A 252 20.90 12.98 45.00
CA LYS A 252 21.18 11.53 45.05
C LYS A 252 19.92 10.66 44.88
N ASP A 253 18.74 11.24 45.13
CA ASP A 253 17.44 10.60 45.13
C ASP A 253 16.44 11.38 44.23
N ALA A 254 16.87 11.84 43.06
CA ALA A 254 15.92 12.35 42.09
C ALA A 254 15.00 11.17 41.69
N PRO A 255 13.69 11.21 41.98
CA PRO A 255 12.80 10.15 41.53
C PRO A 255 12.95 10.04 40.01
N ASN A 256 12.94 8.81 39.50
CA ASN A 256 12.87 8.53 38.08
C ASN A 256 11.54 9.12 37.59
N GLN A 257 11.55 10.40 37.25
CA GLN A 257 10.39 11.05 36.67
C GLN A 257 10.37 10.56 35.23
N GLY A 258 9.51 9.59 34.97
CA GLY A 258 9.02 9.36 33.62
C GLY A 258 8.53 10.68 33.02
N PRO A 259 8.29 10.71 31.70
CA PRO A 259 7.81 11.90 31.02
C PRO A 259 6.67 12.55 31.82
N ILE A 260 6.78 13.84 32.12
CA ILE A 260 5.69 14.57 32.75
C ILE A 260 4.56 14.63 31.71
N SER A 261 3.55 13.80 31.92
CA SER A 261 2.30 13.84 31.18
C SER A 261 1.64 15.21 31.39
N THR A 262 1.28 15.89 30.29
CA THR A 262 0.41 17.08 30.33
C THR A 262 -1.06 16.71 30.58
N THR A 263 -1.40 15.42 30.71
CA THR A 263 -2.76 14.90 30.93
C THR A 263 -2.99 14.26 32.31
N GLY A 264 -1.94 14.06 33.12
CA GLY A 264 -2.08 13.78 34.56
C GLY A 264 -2.37 12.33 34.98
N GLU A 265 -2.09 11.33 34.14
CA GLU A 265 -2.21 9.91 34.52
C GLU A 265 -0.87 9.28 34.93
N SER A 266 -0.89 8.40 35.93
CA SER A 266 0.29 7.75 36.53
C SER A 266 0.48 6.34 35.95
N GLU A 267 1.66 6.06 35.38
CA GLU A 267 2.01 4.77 34.76
C GLU A 267 2.35 3.68 35.80
N THR A 268 2.04 2.42 35.46
CA THR A 268 2.54 1.22 36.13
C THR A 268 3.75 0.66 35.38
N GLU A 269 4.79 0.30 36.13
CA GLU A 269 6.11 -0.12 35.64
C GLU A 269 6.06 -1.56 35.08
N PHE A 270 6.27 -1.73 33.77
CA PHE A 270 6.43 -3.05 33.13
C PHE A 270 7.91 -3.44 33.02
N GLY A 271 8.21 -4.70 33.30
CA GLY A 271 9.57 -5.27 33.30
C GLY A 271 10.16 -5.55 31.91
N PRO A 272 11.50 -5.68 31.80
CA PRO A 272 12.24 -5.67 30.54
C PRO A 272 12.14 -6.92 29.66
N ASP A 273 11.42 -7.97 30.08
CA ASP A 273 11.26 -9.21 29.31
C ASP A 273 9.99 -9.23 28.44
N GLN A 274 9.22 -8.13 28.42
CA GLN A 274 7.98 -8.00 27.65
C GLN A 274 8.11 -7.05 26.44
N LEU A 275 9.30 -6.46 26.23
CA LEU A 275 9.54 -5.43 25.20
C LEU A 275 10.12 -5.98 23.89
N PHE A 276 10.08 -7.30 23.72
CA PHE A 276 10.41 -7.96 22.46
C PHE A 276 9.13 -8.56 21.90
N PHE A 277 8.71 -8.04 20.74
CA PHE A 277 7.60 -8.58 19.98
C PHE A 277 7.75 -10.10 19.88
N HIS A 278 6.79 -10.83 20.47
CA HIS A 278 6.68 -12.27 20.33
C HIS A 278 6.43 -12.57 18.84
N ARG A 279 7.47 -13.04 18.15
CA ARG A 279 7.31 -13.95 17.02
C ARG A 279 7.61 -15.34 17.60
N ASP A 280 6.66 -16.26 17.48
CA ASP A 280 6.73 -17.60 18.06
C ASP A 280 8.11 -18.26 17.83
N GLU A 281 8.74 -18.71 18.91
CA GLU A 281 10.06 -19.37 18.92
C GLU A 281 10.04 -20.80 18.31
N GLU A 282 8.91 -21.26 17.76
CA GLU A 282 8.79 -22.63 17.24
C GLU A 282 9.39 -22.85 15.84
N GLU A 283 9.80 -21.79 15.11
CA GLU A 283 10.29 -21.93 13.73
C GLU A 283 11.84 -21.99 13.59
N ILE A 284 12.61 -21.99 14.69
CA ILE A 284 14.09 -21.99 14.66
C ILE A 284 14.71 -23.40 14.87
N THR A 285 13.91 -24.46 15.05
CA THR A 285 14.45 -25.81 15.28
C THR A 285 14.67 -26.68 14.04
N THR A 286 14.34 -26.22 12.83
CA THR A 286 14.44 -27.05 11.61
C THR A 286 15.61 -26.75 10.66
N VAL A 287 16.54 -25.83 11.00
CA VAL A 287 17.67 -25.47 10.09
C VAL A 287 19.06 -25.60 10.75
N ILE A 288 19.21 -26.38 11.84
CA ILE A 288 20.54 -26.79 12.34
C ILE A 288 20.55 -28.31 12.60
N ALA A 289 20.52 -29.08 11.52
CA ALA A 289 20.87 -30.50 11.57
C ALA A 289 21.47 -30.98 10.24
N ASP A 290 22.42 -30.25 9.66
CA ASP A 290 23.36 -30.89 8.73
C ASP A 290 24.73 -30.23 8.76
N SER A 291 25.63 -30.80 9.54
CA SER A 291 27.08 -30.83 9.29
C SER A 291 27.78 -31.56 10.44
N ARG A 292 27.88 -32.89 10.33
CA ARG A 292 28.88 -33.65 11.09
C ARG A 292 29.72 -34.50 10.14
N PRO A 293 31.05 -34.32 10.11
CA PRO A 293 31.95 -35.21 9.39
C PRO A 293 32.29 -36.44 10.25
N GLY A 294 32.28 -37.63 9.64
CA GLY A 294 32.82 -38.84 10.25
C GLY A 294 32.26 -40.13 9.63
N THR A 295 32.94 -40.64 8.62
CA THR A 295 32.77 -41.99 8.06
C THR A 295 33.06 -43.09 9.09
N PRO A 296 32.16 -44.09 9.27
CA PRO A 296 32.50 -45.37 9.87
C PRO A 296 32.90 -46.40 8.80
N VAL A 297 33.94 -47.16 9.12
CA VAL A 297 34.53 -48.24 8.33
C VAL A 297 33.64 -49.49 8.32
N GLU A 298 33.45 -50.08 7.15
CA GLU A 298 32.70 -51.32 6.90
C GLU A 298 33.56 -52.58 7.14
N PRO A 299 33.05 -53.64 7.82
CA PRO A 299 33.66 -54.97 7.84
C PRO A 299 33.04 -55.92 6.78
N PRO A 300 33.72 -57.02 6.42
CA PRO A 300 33.77 -57.53 5.04
C PRO A 300 32.64 -58.51 4.64
N VAL A 301 32.44 -58.53 3.32
CA VAL A 301 31.53 -59.34 2.48
C VAL A 301 31.74 -60.86 2.61
N GLU A 302 30.63 -61.62 2.61
CA GLU A 302 30.61 -63.08 2.38
C GLU A 302 30.01 -63.42 0.98
N PRO A 303 30.46 -64.49 0.28
CA PRO A 303 30.29 -64.67 -1.18
C PRO A 303 28.92 -65.20 -1.66
N PRO A 304 28.66 -65.24 -2.98
CA PRO A 304 27.33 -65.28 -3.57
C PRO A 304 26.77 -66.71 -3.70
N VAL A 305 25.45 -66.84 -3.60
CA VAL A 305 24.73 -68.07 -3.99
C VAL A 305 23.56 -67.70 -4.91
N THR A 306 23.47 -68.36 -6.06
CA THR A 306 22.35 -68.31 -7.04
C THR A 306 21.90 -69.76 -7.33
N PRO A 307 20.74 -70.01 -7.95
CA PRO A 307 19.38 -70.01 -7.37
C PRO A 307 18.68 -71.39 -7.55
N PRO A 308 17.48 -71.62 -6.96
CA PRO A 308 16.50 -72.49 -7.59
C PRO A 308 15.26 -71.70 -8.02
N VAL A 309 14.82 -72.01 -9.24
CA VAL A 309 13.67 -71.44 -9.94
C VAL A 309 12.34 -71.86 -9.31
N ASN A 310 11.44 -70.87 -9.21
CA ASN A 310 10.08 -70.80 -8.66
C ASN A 310 9.12 -72.00 -8.86
N PRO A 311 8.20 -72.23 -7.90
CA PRO A 311 6.78 -72.47 -8.16
C PRO A 311 6.00 -71.13 -8.25
N PRO A 312 4.87 -71.08 -8.97
CA PRO A 312 4.18 -69.84 -9.32
C PRO A 312 3.63 -69.14 -8.07
N VAL A 313 4.13 -67.93 -7.81
CA VAL A 313 3.58 -67.03 -6.80
C VAL A 313 2.35 -66.36 -7.42
N THR A 314 1.17 -66.67 -6.89
CA THR A 314 -0.06 -65.92 -7.07
C THR A 314 0.21 -64.42 -6.91
N PRO A 315 -0.37 -63.54 -7.76
CA PRO A 315 -0.15 -62.11 -7.64
C PRO A 315 -0.44 -61.66 -6.20
N PRO A 316 0.38 -60.77 -5.60
CA PRO A 316 0.11 -60.26 -4.28
C PRO A 316 -1.27 -59.59 -4.34
N VAL A 317 -2.19 -60.06 -3.52
CA VAL A 317 -3.35 -59.26 -3.15
C VAL A 317 -2.75 -58.02 -2.50
N THR A 318 -2.87 -56.88 -3.17
CA THR A 318 -2.55 -55.57 -2.60
C THR A 318 -3.17 -55.54 -1.21
N PRO A 319 -2.42 -55.31 -0.12
CA PRO A 319 -3.03 -55.22 1.19
C PRO A 319 -4.16 -54.20 1.10
N PRO A 320 -5.35 -54.47 1.66
CA PRO A 320 -6.39 -53.46 1.74
C PRO A 320 -5.76 -52.27 2.44
N VAL A 321 -5.81 -51.10 1.79
CA VAL A 321 -5.32 -49.86 2.38
C VAL A 321 -6.08 -49.71 3.70
N THR A 322 -5.39 -49.93 4.82
CA THR A 322 -6.00 -49.75 6.13
C THR A 322 -6.40 -48.29 6.19
N PRO A 323 -7.70 -47.98 6.32
CA PRO A 323 -8.13 -46.60 6.33
C PRO A 323 -7.56 -45.93 7.58
N VAL A 324 -6.69 -44.94 7.39
CA VAL A 324 -6.23 -44.09 8.50
C VAL A 324 -7.40 -43.21 8.88
N LEU A 325 -8.01 -43.44 10.05
CA LEU A 325 -9.00 -42.52 10.61
C LEU A 325 -8.28 -41.27 11.12
N LEU A 326 -8.53 -40.13 10.49
CA LEU A 326 -8.34 -38.84 11.13
C LEU A 326 -9.62 -38.50 11.90
N GLU A 327 -9.54 -38.36 13.22
CA GLU A 327 -10.66 -37.87 14.03
C GLU A 327 -10.83 -36.35 13.83
N GLY A 328 -12.06 -35.88 13.61
CA GLY A 328 -12.43 -34.49 13.96
C GLY A 328 -12.84 -33.51 12.86
N VAL A 329 -13.12 -33.91 11.62
CA VAL A 329 -13.64 -32.99 10.59
C VAL A 329 -15.13 -33.23 10.31
N THR A 330 -15.99 -32.40 10.87
CA THR A 330 -17.42 -32.35 10.58
C THR A 330 -17.71 -31.38 9.43
N GLY A 331 -18.80 -31.60 8.70
CA GLY A 331 -19.25 -30.71 7.63
C GLY A 331 -20.51 -31.24 6.94
N GLY A 332 -20.99 -30.51 5.94
CA GLY A 332 -22.28 -30.76 5.30
C GLY A 332 -22.19 -30.92 3.78
N ALA A 333 -23.18 -31.60 3.22
CA ALA A 333 -23.47 -31.60 1.79
C ALA A 333 -24.95 -31.34 1.56
N SER A 334 -25.30 -30.91 0.36
CA SER A 334 -26.69 -30.97 -0.08
C SER A 334 -26.84 -31.14 -1.58
N ILE A 335 -27.94 -31.80 -1.95
CA ILE A 335 -28.39 -32.07 -3.31
C ILE A 335 -29.86 -31.72 -3.40
N GLY A 336 -30.18 -30.62 -4.08
CA GLY A 336 -31.52 -30.05 -4.01
C GLY A 336 -31.92 -29.83 -2.55
N ALA A 337 -33.09 -30.36 -2.14
CA ALA A 337 -33.59 -30.25 -0.76
C ALA A 337 -33.05 -31.32 0.21
N THR A 338 -32.11 -32.18 -0.21
CA THR A 338 -31.59 -33.27 0.63
C THR A 338 -30.26 -32.89 1.24
N ALA A 339 -30.16 -32.87 2.57
CA ALA A 339 -28.93 -32.59 3.31
C ALA A 339 -28.23 -33.88 3.79
N PHE A 340 -26.89 -33.83 3.86
CA PHE A 340 -26.05 -34.95 4.30
C PHE A 340 -24.96 -34.46 5.27
N GLY A 341 -24.50 -35.35 6.15
CA GLY A 341 -23.38 -35.07 7.05
C GLY A 341 -22.09 -35.80 6.63
N PHE A 342 -20.94 -35.16 6.82
CA PHE A 342 -19.64 -35.79 6.66
C PHE A 342 -19.05 -36.16 8.02
N GLN A 343 -18.47 -37.37 8.11
CA GLN A 343 -17.83 -37.84 9.34
C GLN A 343 -16.42 -38.44 9.14
N GLN A 344 -15.93 -38.73 7.92
CA GLN A 344 -14.62 -39.41 7.72
C GLN A 344 -13.86 -39.02 6.42
N VAL A 345 -12.54 -38.85 6.52
CA VAL A 345 -11.59 -38.60 5.42
C VAL A 345 -10.60 -39.78 5.29
N PHE A 346 -10.33 -40.26 4.07
CA PHE A 346 -9.25 -41.19 3.76
C PHE A 346 -8.25 -40.55 2.77
N ALA A 347 -7.03 -41.07 2.69
CA ALA A 347 -5.99 -40.53 1.81
C ALA A 347 -6.45 -40.48 0.34
N GLY A 348 -6.74 -39.27 -0.15
CA GLY A 348 -7.18 -39.00 -1.53
C GLY A 348 -8.69 -39.19 -1.79
N SER A 349 -9.53 -39.36 -0.76
CA SER A 349 -10.98 -39.54 -0.92
C SER A 349 -11.76 -39.16 0.35
N ARG A 350 -12.90 -38.48 0.23
CA ARG A 350 -13.81 -38.14 1.35
C ARG A 350 -15.05 -39.02 1.36
N ILE A 351 -15.53 -39.42 2.55
CA ILE A 351 -16.75 -40.24 2.69
C ILE A 351 -17.87 -39.45 3.35
N GLY A 352 -18.98 -39.27 2.63
CA GLY A 352 -20.24 -38.76 3.19
C GLY A 352 -21.10 -39.89 3.74
N VAL A 353 -21.89 -39.59 4.78
CA VAL A 353 -22.85 -40.52 5.38
C VAL A 353 -24.25 -39.91 5.34
N THR A 354 -25.22 -40.61 4.77
CA THR A 354 -26.61 -40.13 4.73
C THR A 354 -27.29 -40.28 6.10
N ALA A 355 -28.44 -39.63 6.28
CA ALA A 355 -29.29 -39.83 7.45
C ALA A 355 -29.74 -41.30 7.62
N ASP A 356 -29.82 -42.04 6.52
CA ASP A 356 -30.16 -43.47 6.46
C ASP A 356 -28.94 -44.39 6.65
N GLY A 357 -27.74 -43.82 6.78
CA GLY A 357 -26.48 -44.54 7.04
C GLY A 357 -25.73 -45.01 5.78
N ASP A 358 -26.18 -44.64 4.58
CA ASP A 358 -25.49 -44.95 3.33
C ASP A 358 -24.18 -44.16 3.25
N ARG A 359 -23.12 -44.80 2.74
CA ARG A 359 -21.80 -44.20 2.59
C ARG A 359 -21.48 -43.96 1.12
N PHE A 360 -20.87 -42.84 0.82
CA PHE A 360 -20.50 -42.48 -0.55
C PHE A 360 -19.16 -41.76 -0.59
N VAL A 361 -18.42 -41.87 -1.70
CA VAL A 361 -17.02 -41.42 -1.78
C VAL A 361 -16.83 -40.36 -2.86
N ILE A 362 -16.12 -39.28 -2.53
CA ILE A 362 -15.68 -38.24 -3.47
C ILE A 362 -14.14 -38.25 -3.52
N PRO A 363 -13.52 -38.42 -4.70
CA PRO A 363 -12.08 -38.37 -4.84
C PRO A 363 -11.63 -36.90 -4.81
N THR A 364 -10.60 -36.61 -4.02
CA THR A 364 -10.04 -35.26 -3.90
C THR A 364 -8.56 -35.29 -4.27
N ALA A 365 -8.07 -34.17 -4.81
CA ALA A 365 -6.64 -33.93 -5.04
C ALA A 365 -6.26 -32.57 -4.44
N PRO A 366 -5.04 -32.42 -3.87
CA PRO A 366 -4.59 -31.14 -3.33
C PRO A 366 -4.70 -30.00 -4.35
N GLY A 367 -5.17 -28.84 -3.91
CA GLY A 367 -5.47 -27.70 -4.77
C GLY A 367 -6.81 -27.86 -5.48
N PHE A 368 -6.94 -27.26 -6.66
CA PHE A 368 -8.13 -27.41 -7.49
C PHE A 368 -8.17 -28.80 -8.13
N PHE A 369 -9.33 -29.45 -8.09
CA PHE A 369 -9.55 -30.77 -8.64
C PHE A 369 -10.91 -30.87 -9.33
N SER A 370 -11.04 -31.85 -10.21
CA SER A 370 -12.29 -32.22 -10.88
C SER A 370 -12.62 -33.67 -10.59
N PHE A 371 -13.91 -33.99 -10.53
CA PHE A 371 -14.41 -35.36 -10.36
C PHE A 371 -15.63 -35.59 -11.26
N GLY A 372 -15.91 -36.85 -11.56
CA GLY A 372 -16.98 -37.23 -12.50
C GLY A 372 -17.65 -38.53 -12.12
N PHE A 373 -18.51 -39.01 -13.01
CA PHE A 373 -19.32 -40.23 -12.81
C PHE A 373 -18.52 -41.53 -12.58
N SER A 374 -17.21 -41.51 -12.84
CA SER A 374 -16.26 -42.61 -12.53
C SER A 374 -15.46 -42.39 -11.24
N GLY A 375 -15.54 -41.18 -10.68
CA GLY A 375 -14.81 -40.77 -9.49
C GLY A 375 -15.70 -40.66 -8.26
N GLY A 376 -16.88 -40.04 -8.38
CA GLY A 376 -17.82 -39.81 -7.26
C GLY A 376 -18.98 -40.80 -7.24
N GLU A 377 -19.11 -41.56 -6.15
CA GLU A 377 -20.33 -42.32 -5.85
C GLU A 377 -21.24 -41.45 -4.98
N SER A 378 -22.55 -41.42 -5.22
CA SER A 378 -23.51 -40.61 -4.45
C SER A 378 -24.89 -41.28 -4.35
N PRO A 379 -25.64 -41.10 -3.23
CA PRO A 379 -26.97 -41.67 -3.03
C PRO A 379 -28.02 -41.23 -4.05
N VAL A 380 -27.79 -40.10 -4.73
CA VAL A 380 -28.69 -39.55 -5.77
C VAL A 380 -28.30 -39.98 -7.19
N GLY A 381 -27.36 -40.90 -7.33
CA GLY A 381 -26.81 -41.33 -8.62
C GLY A 381 -25.54 -40.58 -9.03
N PRO A 382 -25.13 -40.71 -10.30
CA PRO A 382 -23.86 -40.16 -10.76
C PRO A 382 -23.79 -38.63 -10.63
N ILE A 383 -22.67 -38.12 -10.12
CA ILE A 383 -22.35 -36.69 -10.02
C ILE A 383 -21.03 -36.34 -10.72
N ALA A 384 -20.89 -35.09 -11.17
CA ALA A 384 -19.65 -34.55 -11.71
C ALA A 384 -19.48 -33.08 -11.30
N GLY A 385 -18.26 -32.66 -11.02
CA GLY A 385 -18.01 -31.35 -10.46
C GLY A 385 -16.54 -31.01 -10.30
N ASN A 386 -16.31 -29.87 -9.64
CA ASN A 386 -14.99 -29.32 -9.35
C ASN A 386 -14.91 -28.95 -7.88
N GLY A 387 -13.71 -28.81 -7.34
CA GLY A 387 -13.50 -28.41 -5.96
C GLY A 387 -12.09 -27.94 -5.68
N PHE A 388 -11.90 -27.50 -4.44
CA PHE A 388 -10.62 -27.14 -3.86
C PHE A 388 -10.38 -27.97 -2.59
N PHE A 389 -9.18 -28.51 -2.42
CA PHE A 389 -8.78 -29.23 -1.21
C PHE A 389 -7.43 -28.73 -0.69
N ASP A 390 -7.41 -28.18 0.53
CA ASP A 390 -6.19 -27.92 1.27
C ASP A 390 -5.88 -29.09 2.22
N PRO A 391 -4.83 -29.89 1.97
CA PRO A 391 -4.46 -31.00 2.84
C PRO A 391 -3.77 -30.54 4.13
N LYS A 392 -3.30 -29.28 4.23
CA LYS A 392 -2.59 -28.81 5.44
C LYS A 392 -3.56 -28.56 6.60
N ASP A 393 -4.78 -28.12 6.30
CA ASP A 393 -5.81 -27.80 7.31
C ASP A 393 -7.17 -28.48 7.01
N GLU A 394 -7.13 -29.52 6.17
CA GLU A 394 -8.23 -30.41 5.78
C GLU A 394 -9.53 -29.70 5.35
N PHE A 395 -9.43 -28.53 4.72
CA PHE A 395 -10.54 -27.79 4.13
C PHE A 395 -10.87 -28.31 2.72
N THR A 396 -12.14 -28.56 2.42
CA THR A 396 -12.63 -28.88 1.09
C THR A 396 -13.93 -28.16 0.80
N TYR A 397 -13.97 -27.50 -0.35
CA TYR A 397 -15.17 -26.95 -0.94
C TYR A 397 -15.29 -27.45 -2.37
N ALA A 398 -16.38 -28.14 -2.68
CA ALA A 398 -16.60 -28.73 -3.99
C ALA A 398 -18.05 -28.56 -4.42
N VAL A 399 -18.26 -28.29 -5.69
CA VAL A 399 -19.58 -28.04 -6.29
C VAL A 399 -19.75 -28.98 -7.47
N TYR A 400 -20.97 -29.45 -7.70
CA TYR A 400 -21.25 -30.51 -8.67
C TYR A 400 -22.63 -30.39 -9.27
N LYS A 401 -22.81 -31.14 -10.36
CA LYS A 401 -24.08 -31.35 -11.04
C LYS A 401 -24.42 -32.84 -11.07
N THR A 402 -25.70 -33.15 -10.89
CA THR A 402 -26.26 -34.48 -11.14
C THR A 402 -26.49 -34.68 -12.64
N GLN A 403 -26.68 -35.93 -13.09
CA GLN A 403 -27.11 -36.21 -14.48
C GLN A 403 -28.46 -35.55 -14.82
N GLY A 404 -29.30 -35.28 -13.81
CA GLY A 404 -30.58 -34.57 -13.95
C GLY A 404 -30.44 -33.05 -14.11
N GLY A 405 -29.24 -32.50 -13.91
CA GLY A 405 -28.95 -31.07 -14.02
C GLY A 405 -29.02 -30.29 -12.70
N ASP A 406 -29.37 -30.95 -11.59
CA ASP A 406 -29.39 -30.33 -10.26
C ASP A 406 -27.97 -29.99 -9.82
N THR A 407 -27.78 -28.82 -9.23
CA THR A 407 -26.49 -28.38 -8.67
C THR A 407 -26.49 -28.55 -7.15
N GLY A 408 -25.37 -28.97 -6.59
CA GLY A 408 -25.17 -29.11 -5.15
C GLY A 408 -23.74 -28.77 -4.74
N ALA A 409 -23.50 -28.68 -3.43
CA ALA A 409 -22.18 -28.40 -2.89
C ALA A 409 -21.81 -29.33 -1.72
N PHE A 410 -20.51 -29.45 -1.50
CA PHE A 410 -19.86 -30.17 -0.41
C PHE A 410 -18.93 -29.20 0.30
N LEU A 411 -19.08 -29.05 1.61
CA LEU A 411 -18.20 -28.21 2.42
C LEU A 411 -17.86 -28.92 3.72
N THR A 412 -16.56 -29.05 3.96
CA THR A 412 -16.04 -29.72 5.14
C THR A 412 -14.66 -29.17 5.44
N GLY A 413 -14.37 -28.92 6.71
CA GLY A 413 -13.09 -28.38 7.10
C GLY A 413 -12.99 -28.30 8.60
N LYS A 414 -11.75 -28.18 9.09
CA LYS A 414 -11.55 -27.86 10.50
C LYS A 414 -12.00 -26.41 10.71
N ALA A 415 -13.08 -26.21 11.45
CA ALA A 415 -13.57 -24.88 11.79
C ALA A 415 -12.44 -24.04 12.41
N SER A 416 -12.37 -22.78 12.00
CA SER A 416 -11.47 -21.81 12.62
C SER A 416 -11.94 -21.51 14.05
N GLY A 417 -11.04 -21.01 14.89
CA GLY A 417 -11.44 -20.25 16.08
C GLY A 417 -11.84 -18.82 15.71
N PRO A 418 -12.22 -18.00 16.72
CA PRO A 418 -12.32 -16.55 16.56
C PRO A 418 -11.02 -15.97 16.02
N LEU A 419 -11.11 -14.87 15.28
CA LEU A 419 -9.91 -14.14 14.88
C LEU A 419 -9.19 -13.62 16.13
N LEU A 420 -7.86 -13.64 16.11
CA LEU A 420 -7.07 -12.92 17.11
C LEU A 420 -7.46 -11.44 17.06
N ASN A 421 -7.92 -10.92 18.20
CA ASN A 421 -8.29 -9.52 18.33
C ASN A 421 -7.06 -8.62 18.17
N ALA A 422 -7.23 -7.49 17.47
CA ALA A 422 -6.27 -6.40 17.57
C ALA A 422 -6.21 -5.88 19.02
N GLY A 423 -5.06 -5.33 19.44
CA GLY A 423 -4.94 -4.58 20.69
C GLY A 423 -5.83 -3.34 20.68
N ALA A 424 -6.13 -2.77 21.86
CA ALA A 424 -6.85 -1.50 21.93
C ALA A 424 -6.15 -0.45 21.05
N ASP A 425 -6.92 0.22 20.19
CA ASP A 425 -6.42 1.18 19.20
C ASP A 425 -5.53 0.61 18.10
N ALA A 426 -5.64 -0.68 17.78
CA ALA A 426 -5.02 -1.28 16.60
C ALA A 426 -6.03 -1.82 15.56
N VAL A 427 -5.57 -1.87 14.31
CA VAL A 427 -6.25 -2.51 13.19
C VAL A 427 -5.43 -3.71 12.76
N THR A 428 -6.10 -4.84 12.54
CA THR A 428 -5.48 -6.03 11.94
C THR A 428 -6.05 -6.22 10.55
N THR A 429 -5.16 -6.32 9.57
CA THR A 429 -5.51 -6.63 8.18
C THR A 429 -5.11 -8.06 7.82
N ARG A 430 -5.90 -8.70 6.95
CA ARG A 430 -5.65 -10.04 6.42
C ARG A 430 -6.03 -10.06 4.95
N SER A 431 -5.14 -10.58 4.11
CA SER A 431 -5.36 -10.62 2.66
C SER A 431 -5.58 -12.05 2.17
N TYR A 432 -6.55 -12.21 1.27
CA TYR A 432 -6.92 -13.49 0.70
C TYR A 432 -6.96 -13.40 -0.82
N THR A 433 -6.27 -14.34 -1.48
CA THR A 433 -6.47 -14.58 -2.91
C THR A 433 -7.85 -15.18 -3.10
N ILE A 434 -8.68 -14.55 -3.95
CA ILE A 434 -9.99 -15.07 -4.35
C ILE A 434 -9.79 -15.94 -5.59
N SER A 435 -10.27 -17.19 -5.54
CA SER A 435 -10.25 -18.05 -6.71
C SER A 435 -11.23 -17.59 -7.79
N ALA A 436 -10.97 -18.02 -9.02
CA ALA A 436 -12.02 -18.16 -10.02
C ALA A 436 -13.22 -18.97 -9.47
N ASP A 437 -14.37 -18.81 -10.11
CA ASP A 437 -15.54 -19.66 -9.89
C ASP A 437 -15.14 -21.12 -10.14
N ILE A 438 -15.39 -21.97 -9.15
CA ILE A 438 -14.97 -23.38 -9.16
C ILE A 438 -15.74 -24.18 -10.20
N MET A 439 -16.99 -23.82 -10.47
CA MET A 439 -17.85 -24.55 -11.40
C MET A 439 -17.55 -24.22 -12.85
N THR A 440 -17.32 -22.94 -13.15
CA THR A 440 -17.17 -22.47 -14.53
C THR A 440 -15.73 -22.15 -14.91
N GLY A 441 -14.87 -21.87 -13.92
CA GLY A 441 -13.52 -21.35 -14.13
C GLY A 441 -13.49 -19.84 -14.42
N ASP A 442 -14.61 -19.15 -14.27
CA ASP A 442 -14.75 -17.72 -14.57
C ASP A 442 -14.33 -16.84 -13.40
N ALA A 443 -14.44 -15.52 -13.53
CA ALA A 443 -14.18 -14.63 -12.41
C ALA A 443 -15.12 -14.86 -11.21
N ALA A 444 -14.61 -14.58 -10.01
CA ALA A 444 -15.25 -14.94 -8.74
C ALA A 444 -16.66 -14.40 -8.55
N PHE A 445 -16.99 -13.17 -8.98
CA PHE A 445 -18.29 -12.53 -8.64
C PHE A 445 -19.12 -12.10 -9.84
N GLY A 446 -18.74 -12.52 -11.06
CA GLY A 446 -19.39 -12.12 -12.31
C GLY A 446 -19.51 -13.28 -13.30
N PRO A 447 -20.36 -13.16 -14.34
CA PRO A 447 -20.55 -14.22 -15.33
C PRO A 447 -19.43 -14.25 -16.38
N SER A 448 -19.09 -15.43 -16.92
CA SER A 448 -18.21 -15.60 -18.09
C SER A 448 -18.69 -14.89 -19.34
N ALA A 449 -20.00 -14.75 -19.49
CA ALA A 449 -20.66 -14.56 -20.79
C ALA A 449 -20.17 -13.32 -21.55
N SER A 450 -19.50 -12.40 -20.87
CA SER A 450 -19.00 -11.17 -21.45
C SER A 450 -17.52 -11.27 -21.92
N GLY A 451 -16.73 -12.23 -21.44
CA GLY A 451 -15.27 -12.30 -21.70
C GLY A 451 -14.47 -11.16 -21.05
N LEU A 452 -15.11 -10.37 -20.18
CA LEU A 452 -14.59 -9.12 -19.60
C LEU A 452 -14.10 -9.29 -18.15
N PHE A 453 -14.21 -10.49 -17.57
CA PHE A 453 -13.94 -10.73 -16.15
C PHE A 453 -12.97 -11.90 -16.03
N SER A 454 -11.70 -11.60 -15.70
CA SER A 454 -10.71 -12.61 -15.31
C SER A 454 -10.48 -12.59 -13.81
N SER A 455 -10.15 -13.74 -13.20
CA SER A 455 -9.83 -13.82 -11.77
C SER A 455 -8.61 -12.98 -11.39
N ASP A 456 -7.68 -12.78 -12.33
CA ASP A 456 -6.43 -12.05 -12.11
C ASP A 456 -6.65 -10.53 -12.04
N SER A 457 -7.86 -10.06 -12.35
CA SER A 457 -8.24 -8.65 -12.33
C SER A 457 -8.90 -8.21 -11.00
N PHE A 458 -9.02 -9.14 -10.04
CA PHE A 458 -9.45 -8.82 -8.68
C PHE A 458 -8.24 -8.46 -7.80
N SER A 459 -8.42 -7.46 -6.93
CA SER A 459 -7.55 -7.28 -5.78
C SER A 459 -7.66 -8.49 -4.85
N ASP A 460 -6.71 -8.63 -3.93
CA ASP A 460 -6.93 -9.47 -2.76
C ASP A 460 -8.22 -9.04 -2.04
N LEU A 461 -8.97 -10.02 -1.52
CA LEU A 461 -9.99 -9.76 -0.52
C LEU A 461 -9.27 -9.38 0.77
N VAL A 462 -9.49 -8.16 1.24
CA VAL A 462 -8.91 -7.70 2.50
C VAL A 462 -9.99 -7.70 3.58
N LEU A 463 -9.67 -8.36 4.70
CA LEU A 463 -10.43 -8.29 5.93
C LEU A 463 -9.72 -7.32 6.89
N VAL A 464 -10.44 -6.29 7.31
CA VAL A 464 -9.98 -5.25 8.22
C VAL A 464 -10.77 -5.38 9.52
N SER A 465 -10.07 -5.57 10.64
CA SER A 465 -10.71 -5.76 11.96
C SER A 465 -10.12 -4.85 13.02
N ASN A 466 -10.98 -4.33 13.92
CA ASN A 466 -10.59 -3.60 15.13
C ASN A 466 -10.72 -4.49 16.38
N THR A 467 -10.38 -3.94 17.55
CA THR A 467 -10.65 -4.54 18.86
C THR A 467 -12.11 -5.04 18.95
N GLY A 468 -12.33 -6.35 18.88
CA GLY A 468 -13.63 -6.98 19.14
C GLY A 468 -14.41 -7.58 17.96
N GLY A 469 -13.83 -7.75 16.78
CA GLY A 469 -14.51 -8.44 15.67
C GLY A 469 -14.67 -9.97 15.89
N ALA A 470 -15.90 -10.47 15.73
CA ALA A 470 -16.39 -11.84 15.88
C ALA A 470 -16.81 -12.36 17.28
N ALA A 471 -16.96 -11.49 18.30
CA ALA A 471 -17.64 -11.90 19.55
C ALA A 471 -18.94 -11.13 19.86
N THR A 472 -19.08 -9.85 19.51
CA THR A 472 -20.36 -9.10 19.56
C THR A 472 -20.18 -7.69 18.95
N GLY A 473 -20.73 -7.44 17.75
CA GLY A 473 -20.95 -6.09 17.18
C GLY A 473 -19.70 -5.24 16.87
N GLY A 474 -18.84 -5.70 15.95
CA GLY A 474 -17.59 -5.03 15.59
C GLY A 474 -17.69 -4.09 14.38
N SER A 475 -16.67 -3.26 14.17
CA SER A 475 -16.52 -2.44 12.96
C SER A 475 -15.61 -3.10 11.91
N ALA A 476 -15.55 -4.42 11.92
CA ALA A 476 -14.76 -5.17 10.97
C ALA A 476 -15.46 -5.16 9.60
N LYS A 477 -14.67 -4.96 8.54
CA LYS A 477 -15.14 -4.85 7.16
C LYS A 477 -14.32 -5.78 6.27
N ALA A 478 -14.94 -6.25 5.20
CA ALA A 478 -14.25 -6.93 4.11
C ALA A 478 -14.43 -6.13 2.82
N GLY A 479 -13.36 -6.02 2.03
CA GLY A 479 -13.34 -5.28 0.78
C GLY A 479 -12.52 -5.97 -0.28
N ALA A 480 -13.00 -5.93 -1.53
CA ALA A 480 -12.20 -6.26 -2.71
C ALA A 480 -12.63 -5.35 -3.87
N ALA A 481 -11.70 -5.03 -4.75
CA ALA A 481 -11.98 -4.28 -5.97
C ALA A 481 -11.66 -5.12 -7.21
N PHE A 482 -12.33 -4.81 -8.30
CA PHE A 482 -12.10 -5.38 -9.62
C PHE A 482 -11.90 -4.24 -10.59
N LEU A 483 -10.83 -4.31 -11.39
CA LEU A 483 -10.59 -3.40 -12.49
C LEU A 483 -9.97 -4.18 -13.65
N GLN A 484 -10.58 -4.05 -14.82
CA GLN A 484 -10.07 -4.59 -16.06
C GLN A 484 -10.23 -3.55 -17.15
N ILE A 485 -9.12 -3.20 -17.79
CA ILE A 485 -9.08 -2.35 -18.98
C ILE A 485 -8.18 -3.08 -19.98
N SER A 486 -8.73 -3.49 -21.12
CA SER A 486 -8.01 -4.36 -22.07
C SER A 486 -8.49 -4.15 -23.50
N GLY A 487 -7.61 -4.36 -24.46
CA GLY A 487 -7.91 -4.22 -25.88
C GLY A 487 -7.46 -2.87 -26.44
N PRO A 488 -7.33 -2.76 -27.77
CA PRO A 488 -6.87 -1.54 -28.43
C PRO A 488 -7.98 -0.47 -28.42
N ASP A 489 -7.62 0.81 -28.32
CA ASP A 489 -8.45 2.02 -28.32
C ASP A 489 -9.97 1.77 -28.53
N LEU A 490 -10.44 1.64 -29.77
CA LEU A 490 -11.87 1.53 -30.11
C LEU A 490 -12.53 0.17 -29.83
N ALA A 491 -11.75 -0.85 -29.49
CA ALA A 491 -12.21 -2.18 -29.11
C ALA A 491 -11.89 -2.48 -27.63
N GLN A 492 -11.68 -1.43 -26.83
CA GLN A 492 -11.42 -1.56 -25.42
C GLN A 492 -12.62 -2.19 -24.71
N VAL A 493 -12.30 -3.10 -23.82
CA VAL A 493 -13.17 -3.74 -22.86
C VAL A 493 -12.82 -3.17 -21.51
N THR A 494 -13.82 -2.67 -20.80
CA THR A 494 -13.65 -2.12 -19.46
C THR A 494 -14.58 -2.81 -18.48
N GLY A 495 -14.10 -3.00 -17.26
CA GLY A 495 -14.81 -3.64 -16.18
C GLY A 495 -14.35 -3.05 -14.87
N PHE A 496 -15.30 -2.72 -14.00
CA PHE A 496 -15.01 -2.18 -12.69
C PHE A 496 -16.09 -2.57 -11.69
N GLY A 497 -15.67 -2.93 -10.47
CA GLY A 497 -16.61 -3.27 -9.42
C GLY A 497 -15.95 -3.40 -8.07
N VAL A 498 -16.79 -3.44 -7.05
CA VAL A 498 -16.37 -3.46 -5.66
C VAL A 498 -17.23 -4.45 -4.90
N TYR A 499 -16.58 -5.30 -4.12
CA TYR A 499 -17.19 -6.09 -3.07
C TYR A 499 -16.96 -5.40 -1.73
N THR A 500 -18.04 -5.16 -0.96
CA THR A 500 -17.95 -4.73 0.44
C THR A 500 -18.95 -5.47 1.31
N ALA A 501 -18.52 -5.80 2.53
CA ALA A 501 -19.31 -6.53 3.51
C ALA A 501 -18.96 -6.12 4.96
N ASN A 502 -19.93 -6.33 5.86
CA ASN A 502 -19.65 -6.42 7.29
C ASN A 502 -19.05 -7.79 7.61
N VAL A 503 -18.18 -7.81 8.61
CA VAL A 503 -17.63 -9.05 9.17
C VAL A 503 -18.17 -9.22 10.59
N ASP A 504 -19.00 -10.23 10.74
CA ASP A 504 -19.69 -10.57 11.99
C ASP A 504 -19.19 -11.91 12.55
N ALA A 505 -19.62 -12.21 13.77
CA ALA A 505 -19.48 -13.53 14.37
C ALA A 505 -20.58 -14.45 13.84
N ALA A 506 -20.22 -15.60 13.28
CA ALA A 506 -21.17 -16.71 13.17
C ALA A 506 -21.60 -17.17 14.58
N GLU A 507 -22.66 -17.97 14.68
CA GLU A 507 -23.12 -18.54 15.97
C GLU A 507 -22.02 -19.32 16.69
N THR A 508 -21.08 -19.89 15.94
CA THR A 508 -19.93 -20.67 16.44
C THR A 508 -18.71 -19.80 16.82
N GLY A 509 -18.76 -18.48 16.58
CA GLY A 509 -17.67 -17.53 16.83
C GLY A 509 -16.63 -17.44 15.72
N THR A 510 -16.81 -18.15 14.59
CA THR A 510 -15.98 -17.94 13.39
C THR A 510 -16.33 -16.62 12.71
N PRO A 511 -15.38 -15.93 12.05
CA PRO A 511 -15.70 -14.78 11.22
C PRO A 511 -16.61 -15.22 10.06
N ALA A 512 -17.67 -14.47 9.83
CA ALA A 512 -18.58 -14.62 8.70
C ALA A 512 -18.79 -13.25 8.07
N PHE A 513 -18.90 -13.18 6.76
CA PHE A 513 -19.20 -11.92 6.09
C PHE A 513 -20.30 -12.09 5.06
N SER A 514 -21.15 -11.08 5.00
CA SER A 514 -22.28 -11.01 4.10
C SER A 514 -22.33 -9.60 3.52
N GLY A 515 -22.28 -9.53 2.20
CA GLY A 515 -22.27 -8.28 1.47
C GLY A 515 -22.67 -8.49 0.04
N ALA A 516 -22.24 -7.57 -0.83
CA ALA A 516 -22.51 -7.70 -2.24
C ALA A 516 -21.38 -7.05 -3.05
N PHE A 517 -21.23 -7.57 -4.25
CA PHE A 517 -20.44 -7.00 -5.32
C PHE A 517 -21.35 -6.16 -6.19
N GLU A 518 -21.04 -4.88 -6.36
CA GLU A 518 -21.66 -4.00 -7.36
C GLU A 518 -20.59 -3.62 -8.38
N GLY A 519 -20.94 -3.64 -9.65
CA GLY A 519 -20.00 -3.29 -10.70
C GLY A 519 -20.68 -3.02 -12.03
N SER A 520 -19.87 -2.69 -13.01
CA SER A 520 -20.30 -2.51 -14.38
C SER A 520 -19.18 -2.90 -15.33
N SER A 521 -19.54 -3.22 -16.56
CA SER A 521 -18.59 -3.46 -17.64
C SER A 521 -19.10 -2.90 -18.95
N TYR A 522 -18.19 -2.47 -19.80
CA TYR A 522 -18.45 -2.07 -21.17
C TYR A 522 -17.74 -2.99 -22.15
N SER A 523 -18.42 -3.27 -23.26
CA SER A 523 -17.87 -3.97 -24.41
C SER A 523 -18.64 -3.57 -25.67
N ALA A 524 -18.33 -4.18 -26.81
CA ALA A 524 -19.11 -4.04 -28.04
C ALA A 524 -20.62 -4.37 -27.85
N GLY A 525 -20.99 -5.13 -26.81
CA GLY A 525 -22.37 -5.43 -26.45
C GLY A 525 -23.10 -4.33 -25.66
N GLY A 526 -22.45 -3.20 -25.36
CA GLY A 526 -22.98 -2.12 -24.52
C GLY A 526 -22.56 -2.22 -23.05
N LEU A 527 -23.12 -1.35 -22.21
CA LEU A 527 -22.90 -1.41 -20.76
C LEU A 527 -23.72 -2.54 -20.14
N VAL A 528 -23.11 -3.20 -19.16
CA VAL A 528 -23.72 -4.25 -18.35
C VAL A 528 -23.49 -3.90 -16.90
N ARG A 529 -24.57 -3.75 -16.13
CA ARG A 529 -24.50 -3.62 -14.68
C ARG A 529 -24.45 -5.00 -14.02
N LEU A 530 -23.61 -5.14 -13.00
CA LEU A 530 -23.46 -6.35 -12.21
C LEU A 530 -23.85 -6.13 -10.76
N VAL A 531 -24.63 -7.06 -10.22
CA VAL A 531 -24.99 -7.11 -8.81
C VAL A 531 -24.94 -8.55 -8.33
N THR A 532 -24.04 -8.85 -7.41
CA THR A 532 -23.87 -10.21 -6.90
C THR A 532 -23.82 -10.20 -5.38
N PRO A 533 -24.86 -10.66 -4.68
CA PRO A 533 -24.77 -10.95 -3.25
C PRO A 533 -23.69 -11.99 -3.01
N ILE A 534 -22.81 -11.76 -2.04
CA ILE A 534 -21.73 -12.69 -1.70
C ILE A 534 -21.63 -12.81 -0.19
N SER A 535 -21.67 -14.04 0.29
CA SER A 535 -21.51 -14.42 1.67
C SER A 535 -20.53 -15.59 1.83
N THR A 536 -20.00 -15.73 3.04
CA THR A 536 -19.37 -16.97 3.47
C THR A 536 -20.40 -18.10 3.52
N VAL A 537 -20.01 -19.29 3.09
CA VAL A 537 -20.83 -20.52 3.15
C VAL A 537 -20.54 -21.26 4.46
N GLU A 538 -21.58 -21.66 5.17
CA GLU A 538 -21.48 -22.40 6.43
C GLU A 538 -21.48 -23.92 6.23
N ASP A 539 -20.72 -24.67 7.04
CA ASP A 539 -20.59 -26.13 6.95
C ASP A 539 -21.81 -26.94 7.43
N GLY A 540 -22.95 -26.30 7.70
CA GLY A 540 -24.14 -26.91 8.28
C GLY A 540 -24.06 -27.19 9.79
N ALA A 541 -22.87 -27.05 10.39
CA ALA A 541 -22.67 -26.99 11.84
C ALA A 541 -22.48 -25.54 12.35
N GLY A 542 -22.60 -24.55 11.45
CA GLY A 542 -22.52 -23.12 11.74
C GLY A 542 -21.12 -22.53 11.67
N ALA A 543 -20.13 -23.26 11.15
CA ALA A 543 -18.78 -22.71 10.91
C ALA A 543 -18.69 -22.11 9.50
N SER A 544 -18.22 -20.87 9.40
CA SER A 544 -18.13 -20.12 8.13
C SER A 544 -16.68 -19.84 7.69
N ALA A 545 -15.71 -20.20 8.53
CA ALA A 545 -14.28 -20.03 8.29
C ALA A 545 -13.51 -21.28 8.72
N PHE A 546 -12.46 -21.64 7.96
CA PHE A 546 -11.78 -22.92 8.12
C PHE A 546 -10.26 -22.79 8.15
N GLY A 547 -9.61 -23.74 8.82
CA GLY A 547 -8.18 -23.76 9.04
C GLY A 547 -7.72 -22.75 10.10
N PRO A 548 -6.41 -22.72 10.42
CA PRO A 548 -5.83 -21.93 11.48
C PRO A 548 -5.98 -20.44 11.18
N ASN A 549 -6.58 -19.70 12.12
CA ASN A 549 -6.83 -18.27 12.01
C ASN A 549 -7.58 -17.89 10.72
N ALA A 550 -8.67 -18.59 10.41
CA ALA A 550 -9.52 -18.38 9.24
C ALA A 550 -8.70 -18.37 7.93
N LYS A 551 -7.97 -19.45 7.66
CA LYS A 551 -7.13 -19.57 6.47
C LYS A 551 -7.95 -19.64 5.18
N HIS A 552 -9.14 -20.22 5.24
CA HIS A 552 -10.00 -20.44 4.08
C HIS A 552 -11.45 -20.02 4.36
N PHE A 553 -12.07 -19.43 3.34
CA PHE A 553 -13.51 -19.21 3.25
C PHE A 553 -14.05 -19.81 1.97
N ALA A 554 -15.19 -20.48 2.06
CA ALA A 554 -16.02 -20.78 0.90
C ALA A 554 -16.95 -19.58 0.67
N LEU A 555 -16.98 -19.07 -0.55
CA LEU A 555 -17.78 -17.91 -0.95
C LEU A 555 -18.85 -18.32 -1.96
N SER A 556 -20.05 -17.78 -1.79
CA SER A 556 -21.18 -18.02 -2.69
C SER A 556 -22.20 -16.90 -2.56
N ASN A 557 -23.21 -16.91 -3.41
CA ASN A 557 -24.41 -16.10 -3.27
C ASN A 557 -25.50 -16.74 -2.36
N SER A 558 -25.09 -17.70 -1.55
CA SER A 558 -25.87 -18.37 -0.50
C SER A 558 -25.01 -18.51 0.76
N THR A 559 -25.64 -18.43 1.92
CA THR A 559 -24.99 -18.67 3.21
C THR A 559 -24.88 -20.15 3.54
N ASP A 560 -25.68 -20.99 2.89
CA ASP A 560 -25.86 -22.39 3.29
C ASP A 560 -25.41 -23.34 2.18
N ILE A 561 -24.93 -24.53 2.58
CA ILE A 561 -24.63 -25.60 1.63
C ILE A 561 -25.93 -26.03 0.96
N GLY A 562 -26.12 -25.67 -0.32
CA GLY A 562 -27.26 -26.11 -1.15
C GLY A 562 -27.96 -25.01 -1.92
N GLY A 563 -27.69 -23.75 -1.59
CA GLY A 563 -28.30 -22.64 -2.31
C GLY A 563 -29.77 -22.40 -1.95
N GLU A 564 -30.33 -23.05 -0.93
CA GLU A 564 -31.66 -22.67 -0.44
C GLU A 564 -31.61 -21.21 0.05
N GLY A 565 -32.58 -20.40 -0.39
CA GLY A 565 -32.61 -18.95 -0.08
C GLY A 565 -31.56 -18.09 -0.81
N ALA A 566 -30.77 -18.65 -1.74
CA ALA A 566 -29.79 -17.89 -2.51
C ALA A 566 -30.45 -16.76 -3.32
N THR A 567 -29.89 -15.55 -3.22
CA THR A 567 -30.25 -14.46 -4.13
C THR A 567 -29.25 -14.49 -5.29
N PRO A 568 -29.67 -14.84 -6.52
CA PRO A 568 -28.73 -15.00 -7.62
C PRO A 568 -28.05 -13.68 -7.97
N GLY A 569 -26.82 -13.78 -8.49
CA GLY A 569 -26.17 -12.66 -9.14
C GLY A 569 -26.94 -12.26 -10.39
N ARG A 570 -26.90 -10.98 -10.74
CA ARG A 570 -27.60 -10.41 -11.89
C ARG A 570 -26.62 -9.65 -12.78
N ALA A 571 -26.69 -9.93 -14.07
CA ALA A 571 -26.09 -9.11 -15.11
C ALA A 571 -27.22 -8.47 -15.92
N ILE A 572 -27.21 -7.14 -15.98
CA ILE A 572 -28.29 -6.31 -16.51
C ILE A 572 -27.72 -5.47 -17.65
N PRO A 573 -27.80 -5.93 -18.91
CA PRO A 573 -27.37 -5.16 -20.07
C PRO A 573 -28.24 -3.92 -20.30
N ASP A 574 -27.74 -2.95 -21.06
CA ASP A 574 -28.50 -1.75 -21.46
C ASP A 574 -29.80 -2.07 -22.21
N THR A 575 -29.86 -3.25 -22.84
CA THR A 575 -31.05 -3.76 -23.54
C THR A 575 -32.15 -4.24 -22.58
N GLY A 576 -31.88 -4.31 -21.27
CA GLY A 576 -32.84 -4.69 -20.24
C GLY A 576 -32.94 -6.19 -19.94
N ALA A 577 -32.48 -7.06 -20.83
CA ALA A 577 -32.57 -8.51 -20.67
C ALA A 577 -31.65 -9.03 -19.55
N THR A 578 -32.17 -9.12 -18.32
CA THR A 578 -31.41 -9.57 -17.15
C THR A 578 -31.08 -11.05 -17.23
N THR A 579 -29.81 -11.40 -16.99
CA THR A 579 -29.36 -12.78 -16.82
C THR A 579 -29.00 -13.03 -15.36
N THR A 580 -29.37 -14.19 -14.83
CA THR A 580 -29.06 -14.60 -13.46
C THR A 580 -28.01 -15.71 -13.46
N PHE A 581 -27.14 -15.70 -12.45
CA PHE A 581 -26.08 -16.70 -12.30
C PHE A 581 -25.80 -17.00 -10.83
N THR A 582 -25.19 -18.16 -10.59
CA THR A 582 -24.62 -18.54 -9.30
C THR A 582 -23.11 -18.53 -9.38
N THR A 583 -22.46 -18.23 -8.26
CA THR A 583 -21.01 -18.27 -8.14
C THR A 583 -20.59 -19.07 -6.91
N TYR A 584 -19.48 -19.77 -7.04
CA TYR A 584 -18.84 -20.56 -6.01
C TYR A 584 -17.32 -20.34 -6.06
N SER A 585 -16.75 -19.65 -5.07
CA SER A 585 -15.31 -19.34 -5.03
C SER A 585 -14.69 -19.73 -3.69
N VAL A 586 -13.37 -19.82 -3.62
CA VAL A 586 -12.61 -19.97 -2.37
C VAL A 586 -11.75 -18.74 -2.18
N ALA A 587 -11.82 -18.11 -1.00
CA ALA A 587 -10.80 -17.16 -0.56
C ALA A 587 -9.78 -17.90 0.30
N SER A 588 -8.51 -17.86 -0.11
CA SER A 588 -7.40 -18.50 0.61
C SER A 588 -6.39 -17.46 1.06
N ARG A 589 -6.00 -17.53 2.32
CA ARG A 589 -5.12 -16.54 2.94
C ARG A 589 -3.72 -16.56 2.32
N ASN A 590 -3.16 -15.38 2.08
CA ASN A 590 -1.86 -15.25 1.44
C ASN A 590 -0.73 -15.70 2.39
N ALA A 591 0.27 -16.41 1.85
CA ALA A 591 1.36 -16.98 2.66
C ALA A 591 2.31 -15.92 3.25
N VAL A 592 2.32 -14.72 2.68
CA VAL A 592 3.16 -13.58 3.06
C VAL A 592 2.39 -12.62 3.98
N ASP A 593 1.39 -13.12 4.71
CA ASP A 593 0.69 -12.31 5.72
C ASP A 593 1.70 -11.73 6.71
N ASN A 594 2.02 -10.45 6.52
CA ASN A 594 2.30 -9.61 7.65
C ASN A 594 0.95 -9.48 8.34
N LEU A 595 0.72 -10.19 9.46
CA LEU A 595 -0.22 -9.71 10.46
C LEU A 595 0.32 -8.35 10.92
N THR A 596 0.06 -7.31 10.14
CA THR A 596 0.34 -5.94 10.51
C THR A 596 -0.78 -5.57 11.47
N THR A 597 -0.48 -5.71 12.75
CA THR A 597 -1.08 -4.83 13.74
C THR A 597 -0.47 -3.46 13.49
N THR A 598 -1.15 -2.66 12.66
CA THR A 598 -0.87 -1.22 12.57
C THR A 598 -1.77 -0.56 13.60
N GLU A 599 -1.28 0.39 14.39
CA GLU A 599 -2.22 1.12 15.23
C GLU A 599 -3.17 1.92 14.35
N ARG A 600 -4.37 2.06 14.86
CA ARG A 600 -5.50 2.67 14.22
C ARG A 600 -5.07 4.01 13.66
N MET A 601 -5.32 4.17 12.36
CA MET A 601 -4.97 5.35 11.61
C MET A 601 -5.38 6.61 12.38
N THR A 602 -4.39 7.37 12.86
CA THR A 602 -4.61 8.58 13.66
C THR A 602 -4.82 9.81 12.77
N LEU A 603 -5.38 9.61 11.57
CA LEU A 603 -5.85 10.77 10.83
C LEU A 603 -7.00 11.38 11.60
N PRO A 604 -7.02 12.71 11.78
CA PRO A 604 -8.26 13.38 12.13
C PRO A 604 -9.32 12.94 11.11
N ALA A 605 -10.59 12.87 11.50
CA ALA A 605 -11.67 12.73 10.53
C ALA A 605 -11.63 13.95 9.59
N THR A 606 -10.82 13.86 8.53
CA THR A 606 -10.60 14.92 7.56
C THR A 606 -11.50 14.65 6.39
N THR A 607 -12.38 15.61 6.12
CA THR A 607 -13.11 15.65 4.85
C THR A 607 -12.15 16.19 3.79
N LEU A 608 -11.81 15.35 2.81
CA LEU A 608 -11.12 15.77 1.60
C LEU A 608 -12.13 16.33 0.62
N SER A 609 -11.70 17.24 -0.25
CA SER A 609 -12.50 17.83 -1.30
C SER A 609 -11.79 17.73 -2.65
N GLY A 610 -12.51 17.84 -3.77
CA GLY A 610 -11.86 17.71 -5.08
C GLY A 610 -12.82 17.57 -6.26
N TYR A 611 -12.43 16.77 -7.24
CA TYR A 611 -13.06 16.71 -8.56
C TYR A 611 -13.35 15.27 -8.96
N ALA A 612 -14.44 15.08 -9.70
CA ALA A 612 -14.81 13.82 -10.32
C ALA A 612 -15.20 14.07 -11.78
N ALA A 613 -15.05 13.04 -12.59
CA ALA A 613 -15.49 13.05 -13.98
C ALA A 613 -15.87 11.64 -14.41
N THR A 614 -16.75 11.53 -15.41
CA THR A 614 -17.25 10.25 -15.92
C THR A 614 -17.84 10.41 -17.31
N THR A 615 -18.01 9.27 -17.99
CA THR A 615 -18.89 9.13 -19.16
C THR A 615 -20.15 8.40 -18.74
N GLY A 616 -21.28 8.82 -19.31
CA GLY A 616 -22.55 8.18 -19.07
C GLY A 616 -23.34 7.92 -20.35
N ARG A 617 -24.36 7.09 -20.19
CA ARG A 617 -25.32 6.73 -21.22
C ARG A 617 -26.73 6.85 -20.68
N ASP A 618 -27.55 7.57 -21.43
CA ASP A 618 -28.99 7.68 -21.20
C ASP A 618 -29.67 6.52 -21.93
N LEU A 619 -30.35 5.62 -21.20
CA LEU A 619 -31.01 4.46 -21.80
C LEU A 619 -32.32 4.81 -22.53
N GLY A 620 -32.92 5.94 -22.23
CA GLY A 620 -34.12 6.44 -22.91
C GLY A 620 -33.84 7.02 -24.27
N THR A 621 -32.82 7.87 -24.36
CA THR A 621 -32.43 8.54 -25.61
C THR A 621 -31.36 7.77 -26.38
N ASN A 622 -30.73 6.77 -25.77
CA ASN A 622 -29.50 6.12 -26.26
C ASN A 622 -28.33 7.10 -26.47
N GLY A 623 -28.39 8.29 -25.87
CA GLY A 623 -27.37 9.32 -25.96
C GLY A 623 -26.21 9.04 -25.00
N ASN A 624 -24.99 9.31 -25.46
CA ASN A 624 -23.82 9.36 -24.59
C ASN A 624 -23.64 10.79 -24.08
N TYR A 625 -23.17 10.94 -22.84
CA TYR A 625 -22.87 12.24 -22.25
C TYR A 625 -21.61 12.15 -21.39
N ILE A 626 -21.08 13.31 -21.03
CA ILE A 626 -19.99 13.43 -20.06
C ILE A 626 -20.47 14.19 -18.84
N GLY A 627 -19.93 13.81 -17.68
CA GLY A 627 -20.12 14.52 -16.42
C GLY A 627 -18.77 14.91 -15.84
N TYR A 628 -18.62 16.14 -15.35
CA TYR A 628 -17.44 16.57 -14.61
C TYR A 628 -17.77 17.61 -13.55
N SER A 629 -17.02 17.64 -12.45
CA SER A 629 -17.20 18.63 -11.39
C SER A 629 -16.79 20.03 -11.89
N SER A 630 -17.67 21.01 -11.74
CA SER A 630 -17.38 22.41 -12.00
C SER A 630 -16.72 23.15 -10.84
N SER A 631 -16.66 22.54 -9.65
CA SER A 631 -15.97 23.07 -8.48
C SER A 631 -15.47 21.96 -7.56
N SER A 632 -14.45 22.27 -6.77
CA SER A 632 -13.89 21.34 -5.78
C SER A 632 -14.83 21.01 -4.61
N ALA A 633 -15.89 21.81 -4.41
CA ALA A 633 -16.94 21.54 -3.43
C ALA A 633 -17.91 20.43 -3.85
N GLY A 634 -17.87 20.03 -5.14
CA GLY A 634 -18.72 18.96 -5.66
C GLY A 634 -18.31 17.58 -5.18
N VAL A 635 -17.05 17.36 -4.82
CA VAL A 635 -16.57 16.10 -4.26
C VAL A 635 -16.23 16.27 -2.79
N SER A 636 -16.69 15.34 -1.96
CA SER A 636 -16.23 15.21 -0.57
C SER A 636 -15.97 13.76 -0.21
N ILE A 637 -14.91 13.49 0.54
CA ILE A 637 -14.58 12.14 1.05
C ILE A 637 -14.25 12.27 2.53
N SER A 638 -14.98 11.57 3.38
CA SER A 638 -14.80 11.58 4.84
C SER A 638 -14.49 10.18 5.35
N PHE A 639 -13.32 10.02 5.97
CA PHE A 639 -12.86 8.74 6.51
C PHE A 639 -13.21 8.58 7.99
N SER A 640 -13.61 7.38 8.37
CA SER A 640 -13.87 6.98 9.75
C SER A 640 -13.00 5.77 10.13
N PRO A 641 -11.76 6.01 10.62
CA PRO A 641 -10.90 4.97 11.17
C PRO A 641 -11.51 4.25 12.38
N ALA A 642 -12.57 4.79 12.97
CA ALA A 642 -13.30 4.14 14.05
C ALA A 642 -14.09 2.92 13.59
N THR A 643 -14.69 3.05 12.41
CA THR A 643 -15.60 2.05 11.89
C THR A 643 -15.04 1.31 10.68
N ASN A 644 -13.75 1.52 10.37
CA ASN A 644 -13.08 1.05 9.15
C ASN A 644 -13.92 1.35 7.90
N SER A 645 -14.56 2.52 7.89
CA SER A 645 -15.54 2.92 6.90
C SER A 645 -15.28 4.35 6.40
N PHE A 646 -15.85 4.70 5.26
CA PHE A 646 -15.81 6.07 4.77
C PHE A 646 -17.12 6.40 4.04
N THR A 647 -17.37 7.69 3.85
CA THR A 647 -18.45 8.20 3.02
C THR A 647 -17.88 9.10 1.93
N ALA A 648 -18.45 9.07 0.74
CA ALA A 648 -18.07 9.97 -0.34
C ALA A 648 -19.31 10.51 -1.07
N ASP A 649 -19.29 11.81 -1.37
CA ASP A 649 -20.22 12.46 -2.28
C ASP A 649 -19.45 12.83 -3.55
N LEU A 650 -19.91 12.36 -4.71
CA LEU A 650 -19.35 12.76 -6.01
C LEU A 650 -20.37 13.58 -6.80
N GLY A 651 -20.10 14.87 -6.92
CA GLY A 651 -20.89 15.83 -7.68
C GLY A 651 -20.32 16.09 -9.07
N VAL A 652 -21.12 15.90 -10.12
CA VAL A 652 -20.77 16.19 -11.50
C VAL A 652 -21.89 16.92 -12.23
N ASP A 653 -21.53 17.80 -13.16
CA ASP A 653 -22.46 18.48 -14.06
C ASP A 653 -22.47 17.78 -15.41
N SER A 654 -23.63 17.42 -15.97
CA SER A 654 -23.69 16.80 -17.29
C SER A 654 -23.86 17.82 -18.42
N PHE A 655 -23.16 17.59 -19.54
CA PHE A 655 -23.30 18.38 -20.77
C PHE A 655 -23.50 17.46 -21.98
N PHE A 656 -24.43 17.83 -22.88
CA PHE A 656 -24.91 17.00 -24.01
C PHE A 656 -24.14 17.18 -25.33
N ASP A 657 -24.13 16.11 -26.15
CA ASP A 657 -23.60 16.02 -27.51
C ASP A 657 -24.55 16.67 -28.54
N GLY A 658 -24.35 17.96 -28.82
CA GLY A 658 -24.43 18.56 -30.17
C GLY A 658 -25.72 18.49 -31.01
N GLN A 659 -26.78 17.78 -30.61
CA GLN A 659 -28.02 17.64 -31.38
C GLN A 659 -29.21 17.81 -30.42
N ASP A 660 -30.06 18.80 -30.70
CA ASP A 660 -31.24 19.15 -29.90
C ASP A 660 -32.06 17.94 -29.40
N ALA A 661 -31.97 17.63 -28.10
CA ALA A 661 -33.11 17.39 -27.20
C ALA A 661 -32.62 17.01 -25.79
N SER A 662 -33.26 17.61 -24.80
CA SER A 662 -33.33 17.21 -23.40
C SER A 662 -33.31 15.67 -23.21
N PRO A 663 -32.70 15.16 -22.12
CA PRO A 663 -32.50 15.87 -20.85
C PRO A 663 -31.07 16.31 -20.52
N GLN A 664 -30.88 17.55 -20.06
CA GLN A 664 -29.63 17.97 -19.42
C GLN A 664 -29.70 17.64 -17.92
N ILE A 665 -28.81 16.77 -17.42
CA ILE A 665 -28.67 16.52 -15.97
C ILE A 665 -27.79 17.64 -15.41
N PHE A 666 -28.35 18.50 -14.56
CA PHE A 666 -27.58 19.53 -13.86
C PHE A 666 -27.35 19.08 -12.41
N ASP A 667 -26.14 19.28 -11.89
CA ASP A 667 -25.79 18.99 -10.50
C ASP A 667 -26.14 17.55 -10.05
N LEU A 668 -25.59 16.52 -10.69
CA LEU A 668 -25.74 15.14 -10.21
C LEU A 668 -24.80 14.90 -9.03
N ILE A 669 -25.34 14.61 -7.85
CA ILE A 669 -24.57 14.15 -6.69
C ILE A 669 -24.93 12.71 -6.37
N VAL A 670 -23.92 11.82 -6.38
CA VAL A 670 -24.06 10.42 -6.00
C VAL A 670 -23.29 10.11 -4.72
N GLN A 671 -23.85 9.24 -3.88
CA GLN A 671 -23.32 8.96 -2.55
C GLN A 671 -22.84 7.51 -2.40
N TYR A 672 -21.68 7.35 -1.78
CA TYR A 672 -21.04 6.06 -1.53
C TYR A 672 -20.71 5.87 -0.06
N GLY A 673 -20.70 4.60 0.34
CA GLY A 673 -20.17 4.14 1.60
C GLY A 673 -21.12 4.31 2.78
N GLY A 674 -20.55 4.47 3.95
CA GLY A 674 -21.26 4.38 5.23
C GLY A 674 -20.82 3.19 6.08
N GLU A 675 -21.31 3.17 7.32
CA GLU A 675 -20.87 2.22 8.35
C GLU A 675 -21.56 0.85 8.29
N ASP A 676 -22.58 0.72 7.45
CA ASP A 676 -23.49 -0.42 7.30
C ASP A 676 -22.92 -1.55 6.42
N GLY A 677 -21.61 -1.57 6.20
CA GLY A 677 -20.94 -2.57 5.36
C GLY A 677 -20.95 -2.22 3.88
N LYS A 678 -21.37 -1.00 3.53
CA LYS A 678 -21.25 -0.46 2.17
C LYS A 678 -19.86 0.09 1.87
N SER A 679 -19.01 0.32 2.86
CA SER A 679 -17.61 0.67 2.67
C SER A 679 -16.66 -0.20 3.50
N ALA A 680 -15.44 -0.32 3.01
CA ALA A 680 -14.30 -0.87 3.72
C ALA A 680 -13.08 0.03 3.45
N MET A 681 -12.34 0.37 4.50
CA MET A 681 -11.06 1.06 4.38
C MET A 681 -10.00 0.43 5.28
N ILE A 682 -8.77 0.42 4.79
CA ILE A 682 -7.56 0.18 5.58
C ILE A 682 -6.98 1.52 6.02
N ASP A 683 -6.87 2.45 5.07
CA ASP A 683 -6.33 3.80 5.27
C ASP A 683 -6.95 4.80 4.25
N ASP A 684 -6.39 6.02 4.19
CA ASP A 684 -6.84 7.10 3.30
C ASP A 684 -6.44 6.91 1.82
N ARG A 685 -5.83 5.77 1.47
CA ARG A 685 -5.47 5.37 0.11
C ARG A 685 -5.99 3.99 -0.28
N LEU A 686 -6.25 3.10 0.67
CA LEU A 686 -6.75 1.74 0.42
C LEU A 686 -8.18 1.62 0.90
N TYR A 687 -9.13 1.97 0.04
CA TYR A 687 -10.55 2.00 0.38
C TYR A 687 -11.44 1.72 -0.83
N ALA A 688 -12.59 1.12 -0.56
CA ALA A 688 -13.66 0.98 -1.54
C ALA A 688 -15.04 0.99 -0.91
N ALA A 689 -16.02 1.45 -1.68
CA ALA A 689 -17.40 1.54 -1.29
C ALA A 689 -18.35 1.18 -2.43
N ARG A 690 -19.55 0.83 -2.01
CA ARG A 690 -20.74 0.74 -2.86
C ARG A 690 -21.68 1.89 -2.51
N ASP A 691 -22.82 1.93 -3.16
CA ASP A 691 -23.91 2.88 -2.89
C ASP A 691 -24.28 2.95 -1.40
N ALA A 692 -24.50 4.18 -0.90
CA ALA A 692 -24.90 4.44 0.47
C ALA A 692 -26.37 4.06 0.76
N THR A 693 -26.65 3.55 1.95
CA THR A 693 -28.02 3.22 2.37
C THR A 693 -28.82 4.47 2.72
N GLY A 694 -29.98 4.63 2.07
CA GLY A 694 -30.86 5.79 2.30
C GLY A 694 -30.25 7.13 1.86
N GLY A 695 -29.17 7.09 1.08
CA GLY A 695 -28.54 8.28 0.52
C GLY A 695 -29.55 9.11 -0.25
N GLN A 696 -29.65 10.39 0.09
CA GLN A 696 -30.45 11.34 -0.66
C GLN A 696 -29.67 11.63 -1.94
N ASN A 697 -30.12 11.08 -3.06
CA ASN A 697 -29.66 11.56 -4.36
C ASN A 697 -30.27 12.96 -4.53
N SER A 698 -29.43 13.99 -4.61
CA SER A 698 -29.87 15.28 -5.13
C SER A 698 -29.36 15.37 -6.56
N ALA A 699 -30.28 15.31 -7.51
CA ALA A 699 -30.01 15.70 -8.89
C ALA A 699 -31.08 16.71 -9.29
N ASN A 700 -30.65 17.86 -9.81
CA ASN A 700 -31.55 18.80 -10.45
C ASN A 700 -31.73 18.38 -11.91
N PHE A 701 -32.65 17.45 -12.16
CA PHE A 701 -33.01 17.09 -13.53
C PHE A 701 -33.77 18.24 -14.20
N GLN A 702 -33.18 18.88 -15.22
CA GLN A 702 -33.97 19.60 -16.24
C GLN A 702 -34.17 18.68 -17.45
N THR A 703 -34.89 17.59 -17.22
CA THR A 703 -35.40 16.72 -18.26
C THR A 703 -36.73 17.30 -18.80
N SER A 704 -37.08 16.99 -20.06
CA SER A 704 -38.48 17.05 -20.53
C SER A 704 -39.36 15.94 -19.95
N VAL A 705 -38.81 15.15 -19.01
CA VAL A 705 -39.39 13.98 -18.36
C VAL A 705 -39.04 14.10 -16.88
N GLY A 706 -39.63 15.09 -16.18
CA GLY A 706 -39.30 15.41 -14.79
C GLY A 706 -39.29 14.16 -13.89
N GLY A 707 -38.53 14.19 -12.79
CA GLY A 707 -38.45 13.09 -11.84
C GLY A 707 -37.33 13.27 -10.82
N ASP A 708 -37.59 12.96 -9.55
CA ASP A 708 -36.55 12.92 -8.51
C ASP A 708 -35.80 11.57 -8.59
N PRO A 709 -34.46 11.53 -8.48
CA PRO A 709 -33.70 10.28 -8.45
C PRO A 709 -34.02 9.52 -7.16
N ASN A 710 -34.68 8.38 -7.26
CA ASN A 710 -35.11 7.61 -6.07
C ASN A 710 -34.17 6.45 -5.72
N GLU A 711 -33.32 6.01 -6.65
CA GLU A 711 -32.42 4.87 -6.43
C GLU A 711 -31.06 5.10 -7.12
N PHE A 712 -29.99 4.96 -6.36
CA PHE A 712 -28.61 4.95 -6.86
C PHE A 712 -27.94 3.64 -6.48
N ARG A 713 -27.17 3.09 -7.41
CA ARG A 713 -26.37 1.88 -7.22
C ARG A 713 -25.03 2.10 -7.88
N GLY A 714 -23.94 1.80 -7.20
CA GLY A 714 -22.63 2.10 -7.74
C GLY A 714 -21.50 1.48 -6.96
N ALA A 715 -20.31 1.66 -7.51
CA ALA A 715 -19.05 1.24 -6.94
C ALA A 715 -18.06 2.40 -6.99
N LEU A 716 -17.18 2.48 -5.99
CA LEU A 716 -16.11 3.45 -5.88
C LEU A 716 -14.92 2.77 -5.21
N ALA A 717 -13.72 2.96 -5.74
CA ALA A 717 -12.49 2.47 -5.12
C ALA A 717 -11.34 3.43 -5.41
N SER A 718 -10.42 3.57 -4.46
CA SER A 718 -9.14 4.23 -4.74
C SER A 718 -8.32 3.45 -5.77
N ALA A 719 -7.45 4.15 -6.49
CA ALA A 719 -6.58 3.52 -7.48
C ALA A 719 -5.53 2.61 -6.83
N GLU A 720 -5.09 2.89 -5.61
CA GLU A 720 -4.17 2.03 -4.88
C GLU A 720 -4.84 0.71 -4.46
N PHE A 721 -6.17 0.67 -4.38
CA PHE A 721 -6.91 -0.54 -4.05
C PHE A 721 -7.38 -1.32 -5.29
N ALA A 722 -7.90 -0.62 -6.31
CA ALA A 722 -8.39 -1.24 -7.55
C ALA A 722 -7.31 -1.44 -8.62
N GLY A 723 -6.21 -0.70 -8.55
CA GLY A 723 -5.23 -0.54 -9.62
C GLY A 723 -5.52 0.67 -10.51
N ASP A 724 -4.56 0.98 -11.37
CA ASP A 724 -4.63 2.07 -12.35
C ASP A 724 -5.07 1.60 -13.76
N GLY A 725 -5.30 0.30 -13.92
CA GLY A 725 -5.69 -0.32 -15.20
C GLY A 725 -4.57 -0.36 -16.24
N GLY A 726 -3.34 0.05 -15.90
CA GLY A 726 -2.21 0.09 -16.84
C GLY A 726 -2.39 1.06 -18.00
N ILE A 727 -3.24 2.09 -17.85
CA ILE A 727 -3.59 3.03 -18.92
C ILE A 727 -2.55 4.13 -19.15
N PHE A 728 -1.61 4.30 -18.22
CA PHE A 728 -0.67 5.43 -18.26
C PHE A 728 0.56 5.12 -19.13
N PRO A 729 1.06 6.11 -19.90
CA PRO A 729 2.23 5.92 -20.74
C PRO A 729 3.49 5.74 -19.88
N ALA A 730 4.51 5.12 -20.48
CA ALA A 730 5.76 4.85 -19.79
C ALA A 730 6.40 6.13 -19.24
N GLY A 731 6.73 6.12 -17.94
CA GLY A 731 7.33 7.26 -17.24
C GLY A 731 6.33 8.16 -16.51
N VAL A 732 5.02 7.98 -16.73
CA VAL A 732 3.98 8.62 -15.93
C VAL A 732 3.66 7.70 -14.75
N THR A 733 3.82 8.23 -13.53
CA THR A 733 3.46 7.51 -12.31
C THR A 733 2.15 8.08 -11.78
N PRO A 734 1.04 7.31 -11.77
CA PRO A 734 -0.26 7.82 -11.37
C PRO A 734 -0.41 7.76 -9.85
N LYS A 735 0.49 8.45 -9.14
CA LYS A 735 0.51 8.55 -7.69
C LYS A 735 0.74 9.99 -7.30
N SER A 736 0.03 10.41 -6.25
CA SER A 736 0.27 11.67 -5.58
C SER A 736 0.47 11.39 -4.10
N GLU A 737 1.37 12.15 -3.50
CA GLU A 737 1.58 12.08 -2.07
C GLU A 737 0.52 12.83 -1.27
N TYR A 738 -0.08 13.86 -1.85
CA TYR A 738 -0.96 14.79 -1.15
C TYR A 738 -2.43 14.65 -1.55
N LEU A 739 -2.68 13.85 -2.59
CA LEU A 739 -4.00 13.60 -3.14
C LEU A 739 -4.30 12.09 -3.08
N THR A 740 -5.57 11.77 -2.90
CA THR A 740 -6.12 10.45 -3.22
C THR A 740 -6.88 10.53 -4.54
N TRP A 741 -6.88 9.45 -5.30
CA TRP A 741 -7.63 9.37 -6.56
C TRP A 741 -8.12 7.93 -6.78
N GLY A 742 -9.05 7.75 -7.72
CA GLY A 742 -9.56 6.43 -8.02
C GLY A 742 -10.71 6.41 -9.01
N TRP A 743 -11.43 5.30 -9.01
CA TRP A 743 -12.46 4.95 -9.98
C TRP A 743 -13.84 4.93 -9.35
N TRP A 744 -14.85 5.26 -10.15
CA TRP A 744 -16.25 5.16 -9.75
C TRP A 744 -17.17 4.84 -10.93
N ALA A 745 -18.30 4.20 -10.64
CA ALA A 745 -19.33 3.90 -11.62
C ALA A 745 -20.69 3.83 -10.91
N GLY A 746 -21.77 3.94 -11.67
CA GLY A 746 -23.09 3.75 -11.08
C GLY A 746 -24.25 3.89 -12.03
N GLU A 747 -25.43 3.62 -11.52
CA GLU A 747 -26.70 3.69 -12.21
C GLU A 747 -27.63 4.56 -11.36
N VAL A 748 -28.19 5.59 -11.99
CA VAL A 748 -29.18 6.47 -11.38
C VAL A 748 -30.51 6.18 -12.05
N ARG A 749 -31.50 5.82 -11.24
CA ARG A 749 -32.87 5.57 -11.70
C ARG A 749 -33.74 6.79 -11.48
N ALA A 750 -34.23 7.37 -12.57
CA ALA A 750 -35.20 8.46 -12.54
C ALA A 750 -36.62 7.90 -12.68
N GLU A 751 -37.44 8.04 -11.63
CA GLU A 751 -38.87 7.75 -11.75
C GLU A 751 -39.53 8.85 -12.60
N PRO A 752 -40.41 8.53 -13.56
CA PRO A 752 -41.13 9.54 -14.31
C PRO A 752 -42.02 10.37 -13.37
N ASP A 753 -42.10 11.68 -13.60
CA ASP A 753 -43.00 12.60 -12.89
C ASP A 753 -44.41 11.99 -12.89
N SER A 754 -45.07 12.04 -11.74
CA SER A 754 -46.49 11.72 -11.53
C SER A 754 -47.43 12.25 -12.64
N ALA A 755 -47.05 13.28 -13.39
CA ALA A 755 -47.77 13.77 -14.58
C ALA A 755 -47.72 12.84 -15.82
N LEU A 756 -46.72 11.95 -15.92
CA LEU A 756 -46.54 10.96 -16.99
C LEU A 756 -46.98 9.53 -16.60
N ALA A 757 -47.48 9.34 -15.38
CA ALA A 757 -48.04 8.08 -14.87
C ALA A 757 -49.30 7.57 -15.63
N ALA A 758 -49.70 8.21 -16.72
CA ALA A 758 -50.80 7.80 -17.57
C ALA A 758 -50.44 6.66 -18.55
N CYS A 759 -49.21 6.16 -18.54
CA CYS A 759 -48.83 5.00 -19.35
C CYS A 759 -49.29 3.71 -18.66
N SER A 760 -50.56 3.36 -18.84
CA SER A 760 -51.07 2.06 -18.46
C SER A 760 -50.44 0.97 -19.33
N ASN A 761 -49.51 0.23 -18.73
CA ASN A 761 -49.23 -1.19 -18.96
C ASN A 761 -48.15 -1.61 -19.99
N GLU A 762 -47.38 -0.70 -20.61
CA GLU A 762 -46.31 -1.08 -21.55
C GLU A 762 -45.04 -0.19 -21.55
N CYS A 763 -44.87 0.73 -20.59
CA CYS A 763 -43.58 1.42 -20.42
C CYS A 763 -42.63 0.56 -19.58
N ASP A 764 -41.58 0.06 -20.21
CA ASP A 764 -40.50 -0.71 -19.59
C ASP A 764 -39.74 0.19 -18.58
N PRO A 765 -39.57 -0.20 -17.30
CA PRO A 765 -38.95 0.63 -16.25
C PRO A 765 -37.49 1.08 -16.50
N ILE A 766 -36.85 0.67 -17.60
CA ILE A 766 -35.45 0.94 -17.93
C ILE A 766 -35.26 2.21 -18.77
N THR A 767 -36.32 2.73 -19.41
CA THR A 767 -36.18 3.81 -20.42
C THR A 767 -35.84 5.19 -19.86
N ASN A 768 -35.64 5.36 -18.55
CA ASN A 768 -35.22 6.64 -17.94
C ASN A 768 -33.93 6.50 -17.12
N ASP A 769 -33.29 5.32 -17.14
CA ASP A 769 -32.09 5.06 -16.35
C ASP A 769 -30.85 5.70 -16.98
N GLN A 770 -29.96 6.20 -16.13
CA GLN A 770 -28.69 6.82 -16.49
C GLN A 770 -27.55 5.95 -15.97
N ARG A 771 -26.72 5.43 -16.87
CA ARG A 771 -25.58 4.57 -16.52
C ARG A 771 -24.28 5.31 -16.69
N LEU A 772 -23.53 5.40 -15.61
CA LEU A 772 -22.20 5.99 -15.52
C LEU A 772 -21.18 4.85 -15.48
N HIS A 773 -20.19 4.92 -16.36
CA HIS A 773 -19.17 3.88 -16.43
C HIS A 773 -17.76 4.46 -16.43
N LEU A 774 -16.96 3.85 -15.57
CA LEU A 774 -15.56 4.11 -15.29
C LEU A 774 -15.16 5.58 -15.28
N GLY A 775 -15.82 6.33 -14.39
CA GLY A 775 -15.37 7.67 -14.03
C GLY A 775 -14.15 7.65 -13.12
N ALA A 776 -13.43 8.76 -13.08
CA ALA A 776 -12.30 8.98 -12.18
C ALA A 776 -12.62 10.11 -11.17
N PHE A 777 -12.01 10.06 -10.00
CA PHE A 777 -12.06 11.13 -9.00
C PHE A 777 -10.66 11.45 -8.47
N VAL A 778 -10.47 12.66 -7.94
CA VAL A 778 -9.29 13.10 -7.20
C VAL A 778 -9.72 14.02 -6.05
N ALA A 779 -9.13 13.85 -4.88
CA ALA A 779 -9.42 14.66 -3.70
C ALA A 779 -8.20 14.86 -2.80
N GLY A 780 -8.21 15.94 -2.03
CA GLY A 780 -7.17 16.27 -1.06
C GLY A 780 -7.61 17.38 -0.10
N ASP A 781 -6.68 17.87 0.71
CA ASP A 781 -6.91 19.05 1.57
C ASP A 781 -6.69 20.33 0.77
N ILE A 782 -7.72 21.15 0.58
CA ILE A 782 -7.65 22.34 -0.28
C ILE A 782 -6.82 23.46 0.38
N THR A 783 -5.93 24.08 -0.39
CA THR A 783 -5.27 25.31 0.02
C THR A 783 -6.26 26.46 0.03
N SER A 784 -6.58 26.95 1.23
CA SER A 784 -7.46 28.12 1.39
C SER A 784 -6.90 29.36 0.68
N GLU A 785 -7.80 30.25 0.25
CA GLU A 785 -7.44 31.47 -0.48
C GLU A 785 -6.42 32.35 0.26
N ILE A 786 -6.52 32.42 1.59
CA ILE A 786 -5.59 33.19 2.43
C ILE A 786 -4.19 32.57 2.51
N ASN A 787 -4.08 31.26 2.34
CA ASN A 787 -2.80 30.55 2.39
C ASN A 787 -2.17 30.41 1.00
N LEU A 788 -2.90 30.69 -0.08
CA LEU A 788 -2.39 30.58 -1.44
C LEU A 788 -1.17 31.50 -1.63
N PRO A 789 -0.06 31.03 -2.22
CA PRO A 789 1.09 31.89 -2.47
C PRO A 789 0.69 33.11 -3.31
N THR A 790 1.29 34.26 -3.00
CA THR A 790 1.03 35.54 -3.71
C THR A 790 2.17 35.94 -4.64
N SER A 791 3.25 35.15 -4.67
CA SER A 791 4.41 35.34 -5.53
C SER A 791 5.13 34.00 -5.74
N GLY A 792 6.01 33.94 -6.74
CA GLY A 792 6.76 32.74 -7.09
C GLY A 792 6.12 31.92 -8.20
N ILE A 793 6.89 30.98 -8.74
CA ILE A 793 6.50 30.06 -9.80
C ILE A 793 6.64 28.65 -9.24
N ALA A 794 5.58 27.87 -9.35
CA ALA A 794 5.56 26.46 -8.99
C ALA A 794 5.44 25.59 -10.23
N ASP A 795 6.22 24.52 -10.27
CA ASP A 795 6.11 23.46 -11.27
C ASP A 795 5.47 22.24 -10.63
N TYR A 796 4.56 21.60 -11.34
CA TYR A 796 3.81 20.42 -10.94
C TYR A 796 3.97 19.34 -12.00
N SER A 797 4.08 18.09 -11.58
CA SER A 797 4.14 16.92 -12.47
C SER A 797 3.27 15.80 -11.92
N GLY A 798 2.62 15.07 -12.81
CA GLY A 798 1.74 13.96 -12.47
C GLY A 798 1.03 13.41 -13.69
N PHE A 799 -0.28 13.21 -13.58
CA PHE A 799 -1.05 12.41 -14.52
C PHE A 799 -2.44 12.97 -14.77
N ALA A 800 -3.09 12.45 -15.80
CA ALA A 800 -4.51 12.65 -16.07
C ALA A 800 -5.17 11.34 -16.49
N ALA A 801 -6.37 11.07 -15.96
CA ALA A 801 -7.17 9.90 -16.30
C ALA A 801 -8.48 10.36 -16.93
N ILE A 802 -8.81 9.85 -18.12
CA ILE A 802 -9.98 10.27 -18.89
C ILE A 802 -10.83 9.07 -19.30
N SER A 803 -12.15 9.25 -19.26
CA SER A 803 -13.09 8.43 -20.01
C SER A 803 -13.67 9.25 -21.16
N ALA A 804 -13.71 8.68 -22.36
CA ALA A 804 -14.14 9.35 -23.57
C ALA A 804 -15.00 8.43 -24.46
N THR A 805 -15.85 9.03 -25.26
CA THR A 805 -16.42 8.40 -26.45
C THR A 805 -15.59 8.83 -27.65
N VAL A 806 -15.03 7.87 -28.39
CA VAL A 806 -14.26 8.07 -29.63
C VAL A 806 -14.95 7.28 -30.74
N ASP A 807 -15.43 7.96 -31.78
CA ASP A 807 -16.19 7.37 -32.89
C ASP A 807 -17.37 6.46 -32.42
N GLY A 808 -17.97 6.81 -31.29
CA GLY A 808 -19.08 6.07 -30.67
C GLY A 808 -18.67 4.93 -29.73
N ALA A 809 -17.38 4.58 -29.63
CA ALA A 809 -16.86 3.60 -28.68
C ALA A 809 -16.40 4.28 -27.38
N THR A 810 -16.70 3.69 -26.22
CA THR A 810 -16.16 4.16 -24.94
C THR A 810 -14.72 3.69 -24.75
N VAL A 811 -13.84 4.62 -24.42
CA VAL A 811 -12.40 4.43 -24.22
C VAL A 811 -11.98 5.12 -22.93
N VAL A 812 -11.12 4.47 -22.16
CA VAL A 812 -10.46 4.98 -20.97
C VAL A 812 -8.97 5.06 -21.24
N ASP A 813 -8.38 6.21 -20.92
CA ASP A 813 -7.01 6.54 -21.30
C ASP A 813 -6.29 7.34 -20.19
N GLY A 814 -4.97 7.23 -20.18
CA GLY A 814 -4.07 7.89 -19.24
C GLY A 814 -3.09 8.81 -19.95
N ALA A 815 -2.84 9.98 -19.38
CA ALA A 815 -1.90 10.96 -19.93
C ALA A 815 -0.93 11.47 -18.84
N GLY A 816 0.23 11.97 -19.27
CA GLY A 816 1.10 12.75 -18.40
C GLY A 816 0.56 14.16 -18.20
N PHE A 817 0.74 14.76 -17.03
CA PHE A 817 0.34 16.15 -16.75
C PHE A 817 1.52 16.93 -16.15
N ASP A 818 1.89 18.05 -16.78
CA ASP A 818 2.86 18.98 -16.24
C ASP A 818 2.30 20.41 -16.26
N MET A 819 2.48 21.17 -15.19
CA MET A 819 2.01 22.56 -15.09
C MET A 819 3.06 23.46 -14.45
N SER A 820 3.27 24.64 -15.02
CA SER A 820 4.00 25.75 -14.40
C SER A 820 3.03 26.89 -14.12
N PHE A 821 2.89 27.29 -12.86
CA PHE A 821 1.99 28.36 -12.43
C PHE A 821 2.73 29.48 -11.68
N ASN A 822 2.58 30.71 -12.15
CA ASN A 822 3.12 31.90 -11.51
C ASN A 822 2.06 32.54 -10.61
N PHE A 823 2.26 32.44 -9.29
CA PHE A 823 1.34 32.97 -8.29
C PHE A 823 1.27 34.50 -8.23
N GLY A 824 2.35 35.19 -8.63
CA GLY A 824 2.36 36.65 -8.69
C GLY A 824 1.61 37.21 -9.90
N GLN A 825 1.73 36.54 -11.05
CA GLN A 825 0.99 36.91 -12.27
C GLN A 825 -0.39 36.27 -12.34
N ARG A 826 -0.65 35.26 -11.49
CA ARG A 826 -1.83 34.39 -11.51
C ARG A 826 -2.07 33.78 -12.90
N SER A 827 -1.01 33.32 -13.55
CA SER A 827 -1.07 32.70 -14.88
C SER A 827 -0.02 31.63 -15.03
N GLY A 828 -0.20 30.75 -16.01
CA GLY A 828 0.70 29.63 -16.23
C GLY A 828 0.46 28.92 -17.55
N SER A 829 1.08 27.75 -17.67
CA SER A 829 0.87 26.83 -18.78
C SER A 829 0.83 25.41 -18.25
N ALA A 830 0.01 24.56 -18.87
CA ALA A 830 0.00 23.13 -18.62
C ALA A 830 0.19 22.35 -19.92
N ASN A 831 0.74 21.15 -19.82
CA ASN A 831 0.86 20.21 -20.92
C ASN A 831 0.26 18.87 -20.50
N LEU A 832 -0.55 18.30 -21.38
CA LEU A 832 -1.01 16.92 -21.32
C LEU A 832 -0.24 16.16 -22.40
N THR A 833 0.44 15.08 -22.00
CA THR A 833 1.26 14.26 -22.91
C THR A 833 0.54 12.95 -23.17
N ASP A 834 0.42 12.58 -24.45
CA ASP A 834 -0.25 11.35 -24.91
C ASP A 834 -1.76 11.26 -24.62
N LEU A 835 -2.45 12.39 -24.41
CA LEU A 835 -3.90 12.41 -24.18
C LEU A 835 -4.66 11.99 -25.44
N LEU A 836 -5.29 10.82 -25.40
CA LEU A 836 -5.95 10.18 -26.53
C LEU A 836 -5.02 10.14 -27.76
N GLY A 837 -3.74 9.84 -27.51
CA GLY A 837 -2.69 9.81 -28.53
C GLY A 837 -2.22 11.20 -28.99
N ALA A 838 -2.45 12.26 -28.22
CA ALA A 838 -2.07 13.63 -28.57
C ALA A 838 -1.47 14.46 -27.43
N ASP A 839 -0.43 15.22 -27.75
CA ASP A 839 0.13 16.22 -26.84
C ASP A 839 -0.65 17.52 -26.96
N VAL A 840 -1.05 18.08 -25.81
CA VAL A 840 -1.89 19.28 -25.74
C VAL A 840 -1.28 20.29 -24.76
N SER A 841 -1.00 21.50 -25.26
CA SER A 841 -0.58 22.63 -24.43
C SER A 841 -1.75 23.55 -24.12
N LEU A 842 -1.86 23.96 -22.86
CA LEU A 842 -2.92 24.79 -22.31
C LEU A 842 -2.34 26.08 -21.75
N VAL A 843 -3.05 27.19 -21.98
CA VAL A 843 -2.81 28.44 -21.25
C VAL A 843 -3.64 28.39 -19.98
N VAL A 844 -2.99 28.55 -18.82
CA VAL A 844 -3.63 28.52 -17.50
C VAL A 844 -3.81 29.93 -16.97
N ASN A 845 -5.03 30.22 -16.55
CA ASN A 845 -5.52 31.52 -16.08
C ASN A 845 -6.13 31.36 -14.67
N PRO A 846 -6.26 32.46 -13.91
CA PRO A 846 -6.90 32.37 -12.60
C PRO A 846 -8.40 32.10 -12.74
N GLY A 847 -8.93 31.30 -11.84
CA GLY A 847 -10.37 31.14 -11.62
C GLY A 847 -10.84 31.90 -10.38
N ASP A 848 -12.07 31.61 -9.98
CA ASP A 848 -12.68 32.19 -8.76
C ASP A 848 -12.03 31.59 -7.50
N GLY A 849 -11.72 32.46 -6.52
CA GLY A 849 -11.11 32.05 -5.25
C GLY A 849 -9.75 31.36 -5.40
N THR A 850 -9.69 30.09 -4.99
CA THR A 850 -8.50 29.22 -5.03
C THR A 850 -8.29 28.55 -6.38
N ALA A 851 -9.27 28.62 -7.28
CA ALA A 851 -9.27 27.84 -8.50
C ALA A 851 -8.40 28.47 -9.61
N PHE A 852 -8.03 27.64 -10.57
CA PHE A 852 -7.50 28.01 -11.87
C PHE A 852 -8.28 27.31 -12.98
N SER A 853 -8.19 27.86 -14.19
CA SER A 853 -8.75 27.25 -15.39
C SER A 853 -7.75 27.31 -16.53
N GLY A 854 -7.79 26.36 -17.44
CA GLY A 854 -6.91 26.33 -18.59
C GLY A 854 -7.61 25.83 -19.83
N GLY A 855 -7.10 26.24 -20.99
CA GLY A 855 -7.61 25.79 -22.28
C GLY A 855 -6.58 25.95 -23.37
N ASN A 856 -6.69 25.15 -24.44
CA ASN A 856 -5.87 25.34 -25.62
C ASN A 856 -6.44 26.49 -26.49
N PRO A 857 -5.59 27.35 -27.07
CA PRO A 857 -6.05 28.29 -28.08
C PRO A 857 -6.52 27.50 -29.31
N GLN A 858 -7.79 27.66 -29.68
CA GLN A 858 -8.40 26.94 -30.81
C GLN A 858 -7.74 27.38 -32.12
N ASP A 859 -6.82 26.59 -32.68
CA ASP A 859 -6.30 26.89 -34.03
C ASP A 859 -5.68 25.71 -34.81
N VAL A 860 -5.86 24.46 -34.39
CA VAL A 860 -5.44 23.31 -35.22
C VAL A 860 -6.55 22.25 -35.28
N ILE A 861 -7.31 22.27 -36.37
CA ILE A 861 -8.28 21.21 -36.71
C ILE A 861 -7.47 20.00 -37.20
N ILE A 862 -7.40 18.95 -36.38
CA ILE A 862 -6.87 17.63 -36.78
C ILE A 862 -8.00 16.63 -36.59
N MET A 863 -8.49 16.05 -37.70
CA MET A 863 -9.53 15.02 -37.68
C MET A 863 -9.07 13.82 -36.84
N GLY A 864 -9.93 13.32 -35.95
CA GLY A 864 -9.62 12.17 -35.08
C GLY A 864 -8.63 12.47 -33.94
N ARG A 865 -8.46 13.74 -33.55
CA ARG A 865 -7.67 14.14 -32.37
C ARG A 865 -8.46 15.15 -31.53
N PRO A 866 -8.17 15.25 -30.22
CA PRO A 866 -8.77 16.26 -29.37
C PRO A 866 -8.43 17.67 -29.87
N SER A 867 -9.45 18.51 -30.15
CA SER A 867 -9.26 19.87 -30.70
C SER A 867 -9.59 20.97 -29.71
N SER A 868 -10.45 20.71 -28.72
CA SER A 868 -10.81 21.60 -27.63
C SER A 868 -10.59 20.86 -26.31
N VAL A 869 -9.60 21.29 -25.55
CA VAL A 869 -9.29 20.73 -24.23
C VAL A 869 -9.32 21.85 -23.23
N SER A 870 -10.03 21.62 -22.13
CA SER A 870 -10.07 22.56 -21.01
C SER A 870 -9.90 21.86 -19.68
N ILE A 871 -9.32 22.57 -18.73
CA ILE A 871 -9.11 22.11 -17.35
C ILE A 871 -9.67 23.12 -16.37
N ARG A 872 -10.10 22.64 -15.21
CA ARG A 872 -10.41 23.45 -14.04
C ARG A 872 -9.91 22.74 -12.80
N GLY A 873 -9.19 23.44 -11.93
CA GLY A 873 -8.62 22.81 -10.75
C GLY A 873 -8.37 23.77 -9.60
N ASP A 874 -7.91 23.20 -8.49
CA ASP A 874 -7.51 23.89 -7.27
C ASP A 874 -6.11 23.44 -6.82
N PHE A 875 -5.57 24.18 -5.87
CA PHE A 875 -4.32 23.86 -5.18
C PHE A 875 -4.59 23.19 -3.84
N PHE A 876 -3.73 22.25 -3.46
CA PHE A 876 -3.91 21.41 -2.27
C PHE A 876 -2.72 21.53 -1.32
N ASN A 877 -2.97 21.41 -0.03
CA ASN A 877 -1.98 21.51 1.03
C ASN A 877 -1.14 20.25 1.13
N GLY A 878 0.11 20.44 1.53
CA GLY A 878 0.98 19.40 2.04
C GLY A 878 0.97 19.32 3.58
N PRO A 879 1.79 18.43 4.14
CA PRO A 879 1.97 18.28 5.59
C PRO A 879 2.28 19.62 6.28
N GLY A 880 1.72 19.81 7.48
CA GLY A 880 1.92 21.05 8.25
C GLY A 880 1.27 22.29 7.63
N GLY A 881 0.42 22.13 6.61
CA GLY A 881 -0.25 23.22 5.92
C GLY A 881 0.60 23.93 4.87
N ASP A 882 1.61 23.25 4.28
CA ASP A 882 2.39 23.78 3.14
C ASP A 882 1.45 24.05 1.96
N PRO A 883 1.17 25.31 1.61
CA PRO A 883 0.15 25.63 0.63
C PRO A 883 0.59 25.32 -0.79
N ALA A 884 -0.37 24.96 -1.63
CA ALA A 884 -0.19 24.67 -3.05
C ALA A 884 0.92 23.64 -3.33
N ARG A 885 0.94 22.59 -2.51
CA ARG A 885 1.87 21.48 -2.62
C ARG A 885 1.48 20.48 -3.70
N ALA A 886 0.19 20.39 -4.03
CA ALA A 886 -0.30 19.70 -5.22
C ALA A 886 -1.33 20.57 -5.96
N ALA A 887 -1.62 20.20 -7.21
CA ALA A 887 -2.66 20.79 -8.04
C ALA A 887 -3.48 19.66 -8.68
N ALA A 888 -4.79 19.78 -8.65
CA ALA A 888 -5.68 18.77 -9.21
C ALA A 888 -7.00 19.38 -9.69
N GLY A 889 -7.70 18.68 -10.57
CA GLY A 889 -8.90 19.22 -11.18
C GLY A 889 -9.63 18.25 -12.10
N SER A 890 -10.68 18.78 -12.72
CA SER A 890 -11.38 18.13 -13.83
C SER A 890 -10.84 18.61 -15.17
N LEU A 891 -10.90 17.75 -16.17
CA LEU A 891 -10.58 18.05 -17.56
C LEU A 891 -11.74 17.63 -18.47
N ASN A 892 -11.96 18.39 -19.54
CA ASN A 892 -12.84 17.99 -20.63
C ASN A 892 -12.11 18.01 -21.96
N VAL A 893 -12.59 17.17 -22.86
CA VAL A 893 -12.06 17.00 -24.21
C VAL A 893 -13.22 16.96 -25.18
N ASN A 894 -13.11 17.72 -26.26
CA ASN A 894 -14.03 17.68 -27.38
C ASN A 894 -13.29 17.87 -28.71
N SER A 895 -13.76 17.22 -29.76
CA SER A 895 -13.35 17.45 -31.15
C SER A 895 -14.37 18.32 -31.89
N THR A 896 -13.95 19.18 -32.82
CA THR A 896 -14.86 20.04 -33.59
C THR A 896 -15.91 19.27 -34.42
N ASP A 897 -15.64 18.02 -34.78
CA ASP A 897 -16.54 17.13 -35.51
C ASP A 897 -17.38 16.21 -34.59
N ASN A 898 -17.31 16.43 -33.27
CA ASN A 898 -17.92 15.59 -32.23
C ASN A 898 -17.54 14.09 -32.31
N SER A 899 -16.45 13.73 -33.00
CA SER A 899 -15.93 12.36 -33.01
C SER A 899 -15.37 11.93 -31.64
N ILE A 900 -14.92 12.88 -30.83
CA ILE A 900 -14.36 12.69 -29.50
C ILE A 900 -15.09 13.59 -28.51
N ILE A 901 -15.65 12.99 -27.47
CA ILE A 901 -16.19 13.70 -26.31
C ILE A 901 -15.75 12.95 -25.05
N GLY A 902 -15.06 13.62 -24.13
CA GLY A 902 -14.53 12.97 -22.94
C GLY A 902 -14.40 13.90 -21.75
N ALA A 903 -14.34 13.30 -20.57
CA ALA A 903 -14.11 13.98 -19.31
C ALA A 903 -13.23 13.13 -18.39
N GLY A 904 -12.42 13.81 -17.59
CA GLY A 904 -11.45 13.16 -16.73
C GLY A 904 -11.03 14.02 -15.55
N ILE A 905 -10.03 13.53 -14.84
CA ILE A 905 -9.35 14.24 -13.76
C ILE A 905 -7.87 14.38 -14.10
N PHE A 906 -7.22 15.40 -13.55
CA PHE A 906 -5.77 15.52 -13.55
C PHE A 906 -5.27 15.79 -12.13
N ALA A 907 -4.04 15.37 -11.86
CA ALA A 907 -3.39 15.52 -10.56
C ALA A 907 -1.88 15.67 -10.76
N GLY A 908 -1.24 16.54 -9.97
CA GLY A 908 0.21 16.67 -9.98
C GLY A 908 0.77 17.26 -8.70
N ASP A 909 1.91 16.73 -8.27
CA ASP A 909 2.63 17.19 -7.08
C ASP A 909 3.66 18.25 -7.46
N ARG A 910 3.87 19.23 -6.58
CA ARG A 910 4.81 20.33 -6.80
C ARG A 910 6.26 19.80 -6.80
N THR A 911 6.93 19.88 -7.95
CA THR A 911 8.32 19.46 -8.14
C THR A 911 9.32 20.57 -7.84
N SER A 912 8.95 21.84 -8.08
CA SER A 912 9.76 23.01 -7.72
C SER A 912 8.94 24.23 -7.35
N PHE A 913 9.56 25.15 -6.59
CA PHE A 913 9.01 26.46 -6.27
C PHE A 913 10.14 27.51 -6.29
N SER A 914 10.02 28.52 -7.15
CA SER A 914 11.04 29.57 -7.33
C SER A 914 10.46 30.96 -7.10
N GLY A 915 11.21 31.86 -6.46
CA GLY A 915 10.81 33.29 -6.36
C GLY A 915 9.94 33.70 -5.16
N GLY A 916 9.79 32.85 -4.14
CA GLY A 916 9.16 33.23 -2.87
C GLY A 916 10.04 34.18 -2.05
N GLY A 917 9.81 35.49 -2.17
CA GLY A 917 10.45 36.49 -1.34
C GLY A 917 9.93 36.44 0.11
N GLY A 918 10.64 35.70 0.96
CA GLY A 918 10.32 35.58 2.40
C GLY A 918 11.39 34.89 3.22
N GLY A 919 12.67 34.97 2.83
CA GLY A 919 13.80 34.48 3.60
C GLY A 919 15.08 35.14 3.11
N GLN A 920 15.77 35.89 3.97
CA GLN A 920 16.95 36.65 3.61
C GLN A 920 18.03 35.77 2.96
N SER A 921 18.27 35.97 1.66
CA SER A 921 19.54 35.64 1.03
C SER A 921 20.48 36.83 1.19
N ILE A 922 21.43 36.69 2.11
CA ILE A 922 22.59 37.57 2.20
C ILE A 922 23.62 37.00 1.22
N THR A 923 23.62 37.47 -0.03
CA THR A 923 24.82 37.39 -0.87
C THR A 923 25.61 38.68 -0.73
N PRO A 924 26.93 38.61 -0.43
CA PRO A 924 27.77 39.78 -0.26
C PRO A 924 28.12 40.37 -1.63
N SER A 925 28.02 41.69 -1.78
CA SER A 925 28.65 42.42 -2.87
C SER A 925 29.77 43.30 -2.32
N PRO A 926 30.93 43.43 -2.99
CA PRO A 926 32.14 43.98 -2.40
C PRO A 926 32.30 45.49 -2.63
N GLY A 927 32.59 46.21 -1.54
CA GLY A 927 33.53 47.33 -1.45
C GLY A 927 33.25 48.65 -2.19
N ALA A 928 32.89 49.70 -1.44
CA ALA A 928 33.34 51.08 -1.72
C ALA A 928 33.36 51.96 -0.44
N SER A 929 34.58 52.20 0.05
CA SER A 929 35.16 53.39 0.72
C SER A 929 34.33 54.43 1.54
N ASN A 930 34.91 54.75 2.71
CA ASN A 930 35.00 56.05 3.42
C ASN A 930 33.88 56.53 4.38
N LEU A 931 34.14 56.35 5.69
CA LEU A 931 34.23 57.34 6.81
C LEU A 931 33.18 58.48 6.95
N PRO A 932 33.04 59.09 8.16
CA PRO A 932 32.39 58.64 9.40
C PRO A 932 31.31 59.68 9.86
N LEU A 933 30.65 59.49 11.01
CA LEU A 933 30.26 60.52 12.00
C LEU A 933 29.31 59.89 13.04
N GLY A 934 29.65 60.02 14.34
CA GLY A 934 28.84 59.53 15.47
C GLY A 934 27.72 60.49 15.88
N PRO A 935 27.41 60.62 17.19
CA PRO A 935 26.63 59.68 18.00
C PRO A 935 25.33 60.35 18.51
N GLY A 936 24.36 59.57 18.99
CA GLY A 936 23.26 60.13 19.79
C GLY A 936 22.02 59.25 19.89
N ASP A 937 21.77 58.81 21.13
CA ASP A 937 20.55 58.27 21.75
C ASP A 937 20.09 56.84 21.41
#